data_AF-W4M1X2-F1
#
_entry.id   AF-W4M1X2-F1
#
_cell.length_a   1.000
_cell.length_b   1.000
_cell.length_c   1.000
_cell.angle_alpha   90.00
_cell.angle_beta   90.00
_cell.angle_gamma   90.00
#
_symmetry.space_group_name_H-M   'P 1'
#
loop_
_entity.id
_entity.type
_entity.pdbx_description
1 polymer ?
#
loop_
_entity_poly.entity_id
_entity_poly.type
_entity_poly.pdbx_seq_one_letter_code
_entity_poly.pdbx_strand_id
1 'polypeptide(L)'
;MAYKTPGVFVEEIATFPPSVVPVETAIPAFIGYTAKAVSDDGNDLRHVPTRITSLLEFETLFGGDFRPAAYNVVIDTNNGNALGSISPDNSRRYYLYGCLRHFYANGGGPCYIVSVGSYTDAPELGNTTTPAGLAGGLSRLERFDEPTLIVCPDGVSLSASDLGSWQVAALAQCEKLQDRFVIMDLRDGNLAVSLAIDPIANFRQQVGTNNLKYGAAYYPWVRTIYRPAVHFRRLNLVAPNGTAIPDLSLNTLTGEPDIDALVPAARTANNNVETLVETVDIGDMAGPSPLTLNRDNFSDLSDHFDNLLDLLRQTDSTALATVRQRFSNLLLLVRATALALQAMDDATLPGELAAEVTNLSEDTDLVNTIISLVALEKNASVMDSVNAARVVGDVADDYSDLSSTVWIAPNATVGAIAANTDTLTGANALETALNAATALAELFERLAAAVLSVFSAGVFLSEEAERQLFSTHPVFQNIDEQVKRTMSLLPPSGAVAGVYAAVDRTRGVWKAPANVSLADVIGPAVRLNDAAQADLNVHSTGKSVNAIRAFTGKGTLIWGARTLAGNDNEWRYISVRRFFNMVEESIEKASEPFVFEPNDANTWVRVRAMSENFLTVQWRQGALLGATPAQAFFVKIGLGETMTAQDILEGRMIVEVGLAAVRPAEFIILKFAHKMQVS
;
A
#
# COMPACT_ATOMS: atom_id res chain seq x y z
N MET A 1 -31.85 -32.54 -40.55
CA MET A 1 -31.38 -32.00 -41.85
C MET A 1 -31.69 -33.00 -42.96
N ALA A 2 -31.96 -32.55 -44.17
CA ALA A 2 -32.12 -33.45 -45.32
C ALA A 2 -30.75 -33.70 -45.95
N TYR A 3 -30.16 -34.87 -45.69
CA TYR A 3 -28.90 -35.30 -46.30
C TYR A 3 -29.12 -35.54 -47.81
N LYS A 4 -28.47 -34.73 -48.65
CA LYS A 4 -28.68 -34.75 -50.12
C LYS A 4 -27.72 -35.67 -50.88
N THR A 5 -26.78 -36.31 -50.19
CA THR A 5 -25.77 -37.19 -50.80
C THR A 5 -25.64 -38.50 -50.02
N PRO A 6 -25.54 -39.67 -50.69
CA PRO A 6 -25.25 -40.94 -50.01
C PRO A 6 -23.85 -40.90 -49.40
N GLY A 7 -23.73 -41.09 -48.08
CA GLY A 7 -22.47 -41.08 -47.34
C GLY A 7 -22.67 -41.40 -45.86
N VAL A 8 -21.57 -41.60 -45.12
CA VAL A 8 -21.59 -41.72 -43.65
C VAL A 8 -21.37 -40.32 -43.06
N PHE A 9 -22.36 -39.82 -42.34
CA PHE A 9 -22.28 -38.55 -41.62
C PHE A 9 -22.09 -38.85 -40.14
N VAL A 10 -21.07 -38.25 -39.53
CA VAL A 10 -20.87 -38.28 -38.08
C VAL A 10 -21.36 -36.94 -37.56
N GLU A 11 -22.44 -36.97 -36.79
CA GLU A 11 -22.94 -35.82 -36.06
C GLU A 11 -22.56 -35.98 -34.58
N GLU A 12 -21.82 -35.03 -34.03
CA GLU A 12 -21.61 -34.94 -32.59
C GLU A 12 -22.77 -34.15 -31.97
N ILE A 13 -23.69 -34.87 -31.35
CA ILE A 13 -24.76 -34.27 -30.56
C ILE A 13 -24.30 -34.32 -29.09
N ALA A 14 -23.84 -33.18 -28.57
CA ALA A 14 -23.53 -33.04 -27.16
C ALA A 14 -24.80 -33.33 -26.31
N THR A 15 -24.79 -34.45 -25.60
CA THR A 15 -25.93 -34.95 -24.82
C THR A 15 -25.79 -34.70 -23.32
N PHE A 16 -24.58 -34.37 -22.86
CA PHE A 16 -24.33 -34.04 -21.46
C PHE A 16 -24.72 -32.58 -21.19
N PRO A 17 -25.48 -32.29 -20.12
CA PRO A 17 -25.71 -30.92 -19.69
C PRO A 17 -24.37 -30.27 -19.29
N PRO A 18 -24.18 -28.98 -19.57
CA PRO A 18 -23.02 -28.24 -19.09
C PRO A 18 -22.96 -28.30 -17.54
N SER A 19 -21.75 -28.23 -17.00
CA SER A 19 -21.52 -28.26 -15.56
C SER A 19 -21.35 -26.87 -14.99
N VAL A 20 -21.90 -26.60 -13.81
CA VAL A 20 -21.60 -25.38 -13.06
C VAL A 20 -20.20 -25.48 -12.45
N VAL A 21 -19.36 -24.49 -12.73
CA VAL A 21 -18.08 -24.29 -12.05
C VAL A 21 -18.33 -23.29 -10.91
N PRO A 22 -17.98 -23.62 -9.64
CA PRO A 22 -18.07 -22.64 -8.57
C PRO A 22 -17.17 -21.44 -8.85
N VAL A 23 -17.71 -20.23 -8.71
CA VAL A 23 -16.92 -19.00 -8.82
C VAL A 23 -16.00 -18.81 -7.61
N GLU A 24 -14.96 -18.00 -7.80
CA GLU A 24 -14.05 -17.60 -6.73
C GLU A 24 -14.78 -16.80 -5.64
N THR A 25 -14.57 -17.13 -4.36
CA THR A 25 -15.42 -16.61 -3.28
C THR A 25 -14.80 -15.50 -2.45
N ALA A 26 -13.49 -15.28 -2.57
CA ALA A 26 -12.74 -14.35 -1.73
C ALA A 26 -11.60 -13.65 -2.48
N ILE A 27 -11.94 -12.93 -3.54
CA ILE A 27 -11.01 -12.05 -4.25
C ILE A 27 -11.32 -10.61 -3.84
N PRO A 28 -10.56 -10.03 -2.89
CA PRO A 28 -10.82 -8.68 -2.43
C PRO A 28 -10.33 -7.63 -3.39
N ALA A 29 -11.04 -6.53 -3.45
CA ALA A 29 -10.58 -5.27 -4.00
C ALA A 29 -10.29 -4.28 -2.87
N PHE A 30 -9.03 -3.86 -2.79
CA PHE A 30 -8.54 -2.85 -1.87
C PHE A 30 -8.59 -1.48 -2.55
N ILE A 31 -9.36 -0.56 -1.98
CA ILE A 31 -9.51 0.82 -2.47
C ILE A 31 -8.78 1.76 -1.50
N GLY A 32 -7.89 2.60 -2.02
CA GLY A 32 -7.14 3.57 -1.21
C GLY A 32 -5.99 4.25 -1.96
N TYR A 33 -5.08 4.83 -1.20
CA TYR A 33 -3.98 5.65 -1.68
C TYR A 33 -2.68 4.84 -1.72
N THR A 34 -1.85 5.11 -2.72
CA THR A 34 -0.59 4.40 -2.96
C THR A 34 0.59 5.37 -3.09
N ALA A 35 1.83 4.90 -3.06
CA ALA A 35 2.98 5.78 -3.24
C ALA A 35 3.07 6.29 -4.69
N LYS A 36 2.87 5.36 -5.64
CA LYS A 36 2.79 5.59 -7.08
C LYS A 36 1.66 4.74 -7.68
N ALA A 37 1.37 4.89 -8.95
CA ALA A 37 0.39 4.06 -9.67
C ALA A 37 0.77 4.05 -11.15
N VAL A 38 1.78 3.28 -11.51
CA VAL A 38 2.34 3.25 -12.88
C VAL A 38 2.58 1.80 -13.28
N SER A 39 2.16 1.42 -14.48
CA SER A 39 2.42 0.08 -15.04
C SER A 39 3.88 -0.09 -15.43
N ASP A 40 4.30 -1.33 -15.70
CA ASP A 40 5.63 -1.61 -16.27
C ASP A 40 5.85 -0.86 -17.60
N ASP A 41 4.80 -0.69 -18.40
CA ASP A 41 4.83 0.08 -19.66
C ASP A 41 4.73 1.61 -19.48
N GLY A 42 4.76 2.13 -18.25
CA GLY A 42 4.67 3.57 -17.95
C GLY A 42 3.26 4.19 -17.97
N ASN A 43 2.19 3.39 -18.09
CA ASN A 43 0.82 3.88 -18.08
C ASN A 43 0.33 4.23 -16.67
N ASP A 44 -0.49 5.27 -16.53
CA ASP A 44 -1.13 5.64 -15.26
C ASP A 44 -2.19 4.59 -14.85
N LEU A 45 -2.04 4.03 -13.66
CA LEU A 45 -2.94 3.04 -13.08
C LEU A 45 -3.97 3.64 -12.09
N ARG A 46 -4.00 4.97 -11.92
CA ARG A 46 -5.00 5.64 -11.06
C ARG A 46 -6.41 5.33 -11.53
N HIS A 47 -7.27 4.95 -10.57
CA HIS A 47 -8.67 4.57 -10.80
C HIS A 47 -8.86 3.41 -11.80
N VAL A 48 -7.81 2.64 -12.08
CA VAL A 48 -7.84 1.42 -12.88
C VAL A 48 -7.68 0.22 -11.93
N PRO A 49 -8.77 -0.52 -11.65
CA PRO A 49 -8.68 -1.76 -10.88
C PRO A 49 -7.66 -2.71 -11.51
N THR A 50 -6.57 -2.95 -10.77
CA THR A 50 -5.43 -3.75 -11.25
C THR A 50 -5.32 -4.99 -10.39
N ARG A 51 -5.31 -6.16 -11.04
CA ARG A 51 -5.17 -7.45 -10.36
C ARG A 51 -3.71 -7.68 -10.02
N ILE A 52 -3.44 -8.08 -8.78
CA ILE A 52 -2.11 -8.47 -8.31
C ILE A 52 -2.19 -9.82 -7.60
N THR A 53 -1.06 -10.51 -7.52
CA THR A 53 -0.92 -11.83 -6.92
C THR A 53 0.00 -11.86 -5.70
N SER A 54 0.85 -10.85 -5.54
CA SER A 54 1.81 -10.78 -4.44
C SER A 54 2.07 -9.35 -3.97
N LEU A 55 2.64 -9.21 -2.77
CA LEU A 55 3.07 -7.91 -2.24
C LEU A 55 4.24 -7.31 -3.03
N LEU A 56 5.13 -8.13 -3.59
CA LEU A 56 6.23 -7.65 -4.43
C LEU A 56 5.70 -6.98 -5.70
N GLU A 57 4.70 -7.60 -6.35
CA GLU A 57 4.02 -7.02 -7.51
C GLU A 57 3.32 -5.69 -7.15
N PHE A 58 2.75 -5.59 -5.94
CA PHE A 58 2.25 -4.31 -5.43
C PHE A 58 3.36 -3.26 -5.33
N GLU A 59 4.50 -3.59 -4.73
CA GLU A 59 5.62 -2.65 -4.56
C GLU A 59 6.14 -2.15 -5.92
N THR A 60 6.21 -3.03 -6.93
CA THR A 60 6.61 -2.67 -8.29
C THR A 60 5.66 -1.65 -8.92
N LEU A 61 4.35 -1.88 -8.87
CA LEU A 61 3.34 -1.05 -9.57
C LEU A 61 2.87 0.17 -8.76
N PHE A 62 2.76 0.03 -7.44
CA PHE A 62 2.12 0.98 -6.53
C PHE A 62 3.06 1.57 -5.46
N GLY A 63 4.26 1.02 -5.33
CA GLY A 63 5.28 1.46 -4.37
C GLY A 63 5.09 0.92 -2.95
N GLY A 64 5.91 1.40 -2.01
CA GLY A 64 6.00 0.88 -0.64
C GLY A 64 5.11 1.57 0.38
N ASP A 65 5.38 1.30 1.66
CA ASP A 65 4.67 1.87 2.80
C ASP A 65 4.74 3.40 2.87
N PHE A 66 3.71 4.02 3.44
CA PHE A 66 3.73 5.45 3.72
C PHE A 66 4.68 5.75 4.87
N ARG A 67 5.72 6.55 4.59
CA ARG A 67 6.64 7.08 5.58
C ARG A 67 6.39 8.58 5.74
N PRO A 68 5.82 9.04 6.88
CA PRO A 68 5.68 10.45 7.15
C PRO A 68 7.03 11.16 7.10
N ALA A 69 7.05 12.37 6.53
CA ALA A 69 8.24 13.24 6.57
C ALA A 69 8.64 13.57 8.02
N ALA A 70 7.65 13.81 8.88
CA ALA A 70 7.83 13.99 10.31
C ALA A 70 6.64 13.48 11.13
N TYR A 71 6.86 13.28 12.42
CA TYR A 71 5.90 12.92 13.45
C TYR A 71 5.76 14.09 14.44
N ASN A 72 4.56 14.65 14.54
CA ASN A 72 4.21 15.60 15.58
C ASN A 72 3.93 14.83 16.88
N VAL A 73 4.74 15.11 17.91
CA VAL A 73 4.65 14.50 19.23
C VAL A 73 4.36 15.59 20.25
N VAL A 74 3.18 15.54 20.86
CA VAL A 74 2.82 16.46 21.94
C VAL A 74 3.52 16.04 23.23
N ILE A 75 4.22 16.96 23.88
CA ILE A 75 4.90 16.74 25.17
C ILE A 75 4.56 17.88 26.12
N ASP A 76 4.07 17.54 27.31
CA ASP A 76 3.86 18.50 28.39
C ASP A 76 5.11 18.57 29.28
N THR A 77 6.01 19.51 28.96
CA THR A 77 7.24 19.75 29.72
C THR A 77 6.98 20.31 31.12
N ASN A 78 5.80 20.87 31.38
CA ASN A 78 5.43 21.40 32.71
C ASN A 78 4.87 20.30 33.61
N ASN A 79 4.45 19.16 33.05
CA ASN A 79 3.87 18.03 33.75
C ASN A 79 4.75 16.79 33.61
N GLY A 80 6.04 16.92 33.94
CA GLY A 80 6.97 15.80 33.98
C GLY A 80 7.21 15.12 32.63
N ASN A 81 7.20 15.89 31.53
CA ASN A 81 7.38 15.41 30.16
C ASN A 81 6.33 14.37 29.73
N ALA A 82 5.09 14.52 30.19
CA ALA A 82 4.00 13.62 29.83
C ALA A 82 3.73 13.69 28.32
N LEU A 83 3.71 12.52 27.66
CA LEU A 83 3.41 12.42 26.23
C LEU A 83 1.91 12.49 25.97
N GLY A 84 1.52 13.33 25.02
CA GLY A 84 0.17 13.51 24.52
C GLY A 84 -0.08 12.77 23.21
N SER A 85 -0.77 13.41 22.28
CA SER A 85 -1.08 12.83 20.97
C SER A 85 0.15 12.73 20.08
N ILE A 86 0.18 11.67 19.26
CA ILE A 86 1.18 11.45 18.22
C ILE A 86 0.44 11.40 16.88
N SER A 87 0.87 12.22 15.93
CA SER A 87 0.32 12.23 14.58
C SER A 87 1.43 12.43 13.54
N PRO A 88 1.25 11.96 12.30
CA PRO A 88 2.03 12.45 11.17
C PRO A 88 1.93 13.98 11.05
N ASP A 89 2.94 14.63 10.48
CA ASP A 89 3.00 16.10 10.41
C ASP A 89 1.80 16.73 9.68
N ASN A 90 1.43 16.15 8.54
CA ASN A 90 0.23 16.53 7.79
C ASN A 90 -1.08 15.97 8.40
N SER A 91 -1.02 15.29 9.55
CA SER A 91 -2.12 14.51 10.16
C SER A 91 -2.74 13.44 9.25
N ARG A 92 -2.12 13.14 8.11
CA ARG A 92 -2.61 12.14 7.15
C ARG A 92 -1.94 10.81 7.43
N ARG A 93 -2.74 9.76 7.38
CA ARG A 93 -2.26 8.39 7.46
C ARG A 93 -2.96 7.55 6.41
N TYR A 94 -2.16 6.74 5.73
CA TYR A 94 -2.62 5.77 4.74
C TYR A 94 -2.31 4.38 5.29
N TYR A 95 -3.30 3.50 5.20
CA TYR A 95 -3.35 2.18 5.78
C TYR A 95 -3.36 1.08 4.72
N LEU A 96 -3.68 1.40 3.46
CA LEU A 96 -3.79 0.43 2.36
C LEU A 96 -2.61 -0.55 2.31
N TYR A 97 -1.37 -0.05 2.24
CA TYR A 97 -0.17 -0.89 2.18
C TYR A 97 -0.03 -1.81 3.40
N GLY A 98 -0.15 -1.26 4.60
CA GLY A 98 -0.08 -2.04 5.85
C GLY A 98 -1.16 -3.11 5.93
N CYS A 99 -2.39 -2.79 5.54
CA CYS A 99 -3.51 -3.74 5.50
C CYS A 99 -3.34 -4.80 4.41
N LEU A 100 -2.75 -4.47 3.27
CA LEU A 100 -2.43 -5.42 2.20
C LEU A 100 -1.32 -6.39 2.63
N ARG A 101 -0.26 -5.89 3.27
CA ARG A 101 0.74 -6.75 3.90
C ARG A 101 0.10 -7.69 4.93
N HIS A 102 -0.83 -7.18 5.73
CA HIS A 102 -1.55 -7.98 6.72
C HIS A 102 -2.51 -9.00 6.09
N PHE A 103 -3.10 -8.69 4.95
CA PHE A 103 -3.90 -9.61 4.13
C PHE A 103 -3.09 -10.82 3.69
N TYR A 104 -1.92 -10.61 3.09
CA TYR A 104 -1.04 -11.70 2.66
C TYR A 104 -0.52 -12.53 3.86
N ALA A 105 -0.19 -11.90 4.98
CA ALA A 105 0.23 -12.59 6.20
C ALA A 105 -0.87 -13.51 6.78
N ASN A 106 -2.15 -13.24 6.51
CA ASN A 106 -3.29 -14.05 6.98
C ASN A 106 -3.82 -15.02 5.92
N GLY A 107 -3.04 -15.33 4.88
CA GLY A 107 -3.39 -16.33 3.87
C GLY A 107 -4.19 -15.78 2.69
N GLY A 108 -4.08 -14.48 2.43
CA GLY A 108 -4.56 -13.81 1.24
C GLY A 108 -4.00 -14.40 -0.06
N GLY A 109 -4.80 -14.32 -1.12
CA GLY A 109 -4.45 -14.77 -2.47
C GLY A 109 -4.44 -13.59 -3.46
N PRO A 110 -4.84 -13.80 -4.71
CA PRO A 110 -5.02 -12.71 -5.67
C PRO A 110 -6.00 -11.66 -5.15
N CYS A 111 -5.72 -10.39 -5.44
CA CYS A 111 -6.59 -9.28 -5.09
C CYS A 111 -6.52 -8.18 -6.16
N TYR A 112 -7.46 -7.25 -6.09
CA TYR A 112 -7.47 -6.04 -6.89
C TYR A 112 -7.03 -4.85 -6.08
N ILE A 113 -6.26 -3.96 -6.69
CA ILE A 113 -5.89 -2.67 -6.13
C ILE A 113 -6.58 -1.59 -6.96
N VAL A 114 -7.25 -0.68 -6.27
CA VAL A 114 -7.81 0.53 -6.85
C VAL A 114 -7.12 1.71 -6.17
N SER A 115 -6.02 2.16 -6.77
CA SER A 115 -5.34 3.39 -6.36
C SER A 115 -6.20 4.59 -6.73
N VAL A 116 -6.52 5.45 -5.76
CA VAL A 116 -7.36 6.65 -5.98
C VAL A 116 -6.57 7.97 -5.88
N GLY A 117 -5.28 7.89 -5.58
CA GLY A 117 -4.42 9.06 -5.34
C GLY A 117 -3.06 8.64 -4.77
N SER A 118 -2.16 9.61 -4.63
CA SER A 118 -0.84 9.40 -4.05
C SER A 118 -0.79 9.79 -2.57
N TYR A 119 0.32 9.50 -1.88
CA TYR A 119 0.53 9.95 -0.49
C TYR A 119 0.60 11.47 -0.30
N THR A 120 0.68 12.26 -1.38
CA THR A 120 0.58 13.73 -1.33
C THR A 120 -0.86 14.24 -1.28
N ASP A 121 -1.83 13.40 -1.63
CA ASP A 121 -3.26 13.77 -1.74
C ASP A 121 -3.99 13.50 -0.43
N ALA A 122 -4.85 14.43 0.02
CA ALA A 122 -5.63 14.17 1.23
C ALA A 122 -6.68 13.07 0.99
N PRO A 123 -6.87 12.11 1.92
CA PRO A 123 -8.00 11.19 1.87
C PRO A 123 -9.33 11.94 1.79
N GLU A 124 -10.08 11.70 0.72
CA GLU A 124 -11.39 12.31 0.47
C GLU A 124 -12.40 11.30 -0.08
N LEU A 125 -13.69 11.59 0.13
CA LEU A 125 -14.77 10.79 -0.44
C LEU A 125 -14.77 10.89 -1.97
N GLY A 126 -14.59 12.10 -2.51
CA GLY A 126 -14.55 12.36 -3.95
C GLY A 126 -15.91 12.21 -4.66
N ASN A 127 -15.88 11.89 -5.95
CA ASN A 127 -17.06 11.88 -6.84
C ASN A 127 -17.05 10.65 -7.77
N THR A 128 -18.24 10.22 -8.19
CA THR A 128 -18.45 9.11 -9.12
C THR A 128 -18.60 9.56 -10.58
N THR A 129 -19.08 10.78 -10.85
CA THR A 129 -19.30 11.29 -12.23
C THR A 129 -17.98 11.57 -12.94
N THR A 130 -17.08 12.28 -12.26
CA THR A 130 -15.67 12.40 -12.64
C THR A 130 -14.90 11.65 -11.55
N PRO A 131 -14.50 10.39 -11.80
CA PRO A 131 -13.96 9.53 -10.76
C PRO A 131 -12.79 10.19 -10.05
N ALA A 132 -13.01 10.48 -8.77
CA ALA A 132 -12.05 11.09 -7.85
C ALA A 132 -12.29 10.51 -6.46
N GLY A 133 -11.23 10.43 -5.64
CA GLY A 133 -11.29 9.92 -4.28
C GLY A 133 -11.82 8.49 -4.16
N LEU A 134 -12.19 8.11 -2.94
CA LEU A 134 -12.58 6.74 -2.60
C LEU A 134 -13.90 6.29 -3.25
N ALA A 135 -14.85 7.19 -3.47
CA ALA A 135 -16.11 6.92 -4.17
C ALA A 135 -15.87 6.69 -5.68
N GLY A 136 -14.95 7.44 -6.30
CA GLY A 136 -14.54 7.22 -7.68
C GLY A 136 -13.84 5.87 -7.88
N GLY A 137 -13.03 5.44 -6.91
CA GLY A 137 -12.47 4.09 -6.90
C GLY A 137 -13.55 3.00 -6.87
N LEU A 138 -14.55 3.16 -6.00
CA LEU A 138 -15.67 2.21 -5.87
C LEU A 138 -16.49 2.10 -7.16
N SER A 139 -16.81 3.22 -7.82
CA SER A 139 -17.57 3.21 -9.08
C SER A 139 -16.81 2.58 -10.25
N ARG A 140 -15.47 2.67 -10.26
CA ARG A 140 -14.64 2.00 -11.27
C ARG A 140 -14.57 0.50 -11.06
N LEU A 141 -14.52 0.07 -9.80
CA LEU A 141 -14.52 -1.34 -9.42
C LEU A 141 -15.79 -2.08 -9.86
N GLU A 142 -16.93 -1.38 -9.93
CA GLU A 142 -18.23 -1.95 -10.34
C GLU A 142 -18.19 -2.61 -11.74
N ARG A 143 -17.28 -2.20 -12.62
CA ARG A 143 -17.19 -2.71 -13.99
C ARG A 143 -16.43 -4.02 -14.13
N PHE A 144 -15.77 -4.47 -13.07
CA PHE A 144 -14.92 -5.66 -13.06
C PHE A 144 -15.65 -6.78 -12.36
N ASP A 145 -15.78 -7.94 -12.97
CA ASP A 145 -16.63 -9.05 -12.52
C ASP A 145 -15.98 -9.95 -11.44
N GLU A 146 -14.65 -10.12 -11.46
CA GLU A 146 -13.93 -11.03 -10.54
C GLU A 146 -13.95 -10.65 -9.04
N PRO A 147 -13.95 -9.36 -8.63
CA PRO A 147 -13.91 -8.98 -7.21
C PRO A 147 -15.18 -9.36 -6.43
N THR A 148 -15.02 -10.19 -5.40
CA THR A 148 -16.13 -10.64 -4.54
C THR A 148 -16.12 -10.03 -3.14
N LEU A 149 -15.00 -9.42 -2.72
CA LEU A 149 -14.93 -8.66 -1.47
C LEU A 149 -14.53 -7.20 -1.74
N ILE A 150 -15.13 -6.26 -1.00
CA ILE A 150 -14.75 -4.84 -1.08
C ILE A 150 -14.14 -4.43 0.26
N VAL A 151 -12.97 -3.79 0.20
CA VAL A 151 -12.19 -3.34 1.36
C VAL A 151 -11.66 -1.93 1.11
N CYS A 152 -11.80 -1.03 2.09
CA CYS A 152 -11.33 0.36 2.00
C CYS A 152 -10.65 0.78 3.32
N PRO A 153 -9.38 0.39 3.52
CA PRO A 153 -8.67 0.66 4.78
C PRO A 153 -8.48 2.15 5.04
N ASP A 154 -8.24 2.93 3.98
CA ASP A 154 -8.01 4.37 4.08
C ASP A 154 -9.29 5.17 4.35
N GLY A 155 -10.47 4.54 4.20
CA GLY A 155 -11.75 5.16 4.51
C GLY A 155 -11.84 5.65 5.96
N VAL A 156 -11.10 5.03 6.89
CA VAL A 156 -11.06 5.46 8.30
C VAL A 156 -10.42 6.84 8.51
N SER A 157 -9.68 7.35 7.53
CA SER A 157 -9.11 8.70 7.56
C SER A 157 -10.15 9.78 7.19
N LEU A 158 -11.32 9.39 6.68
CA LEU A 158 -12.41 10.31 6.37
C LEU A 158 -13.13 10.81 7.64
N SER A 159 -14.00 11.80 7.46
CA SER A 159 -15.00 12.16 8.48
C SER A 159 -15.98 11.00 8.70
N ALA A 160 -16.62 10.95 9.87
CA ALA A 160 -17.59 9.89 10.18
C ALA A 160 -18.77 9.84 9.19
N SER A 161 -19.23 11.01 8.71
CA SER A 161 -20.30 11.11 7.71
C SER A 161 -19.86 10.65 6.33
N ASP A 162 -18.63 11.00 5.92
CA ASP A 162 -18.12 10.64 4.59
C ASP A 162 -17.81 9.14 4.51
N LEU A 163 -17.20 8.57 5.55
CA LEU A 163 -17.00 7.12 5.65
C LEU A 163 -18.35 6.39 5.64
N GLY A 164 -19.34 6.89 6.38
CA GLY A 164 -20.69 6.32 6.36
C GLY A 164 -21.32 6.35 4.97
N SER A 165 -21.18 7.46 4.25
CA SER A 165 -21.67 7.60 2.88
C SER A 165 -21.00 6.60 1.93
N TRP A 166 -19.67 6.42 2.06
CA TRP A 166 -18.94 5.41 1.30
C TRP A 166 -19.42 3.99 1.61
N GLN A 167 -19.62 3.67 2.89
CA GLN A 167 -20.08 2.35 3.34
C GLN A 167 -21.50 2.04 2.84
N VAL A 168 -22.41 3.02 2.84
CA VAL A 168 -23.76 2.89 2.28
C VAL A 168 -23.69 2.64 0.76
N ALA A 169 -22.82 3.35 0.05
CA ALA A 169 -22.62 3.13 -1.39
C ALA A 169 -22.06 1.74 -1.69
N ALA A 170 -21.10 1.25 -0.89
CA ALA A 170 -20.56 -0.10 -1.04
C ALA A 170 -21.62 -1.19 -0.80
N LEU A 171 -22.50 -1.02 0.21
CA LEU A 171 -23.64 -1.91 0.43
C LEU A 171 -24.65 -1.86 -0.73
N ALA A 172 -24.89 -0.69 -1.31
CA ALA A 172 -25.77 -0.53 -2.46
C ALA A 172 -25.21 -1.25 -3.70
N GLN A 173 -23.91 -1.17 -3.94
CA GLN A 173 -23.24 -1.91 -5.02
C GLN A 173 -23.31 -3.42 -4.80
N CYS A 174 -23.09 -3.90 -3.57
CA CYS A 174 -23.19 -5.32 -3.26
C CYS A 174 -24.62 -5.86 -3.46
N GLU A 175 -25.67 -5.08 -3.13
CA GLU A 175 -27.05 -5.48 -3.44
C GLU A 175 -27.35 -5.46 -4.93
N LYS A 176 -26.80 -4.48 -5.67
CA LYS A 176 -27.03 -4.35 -7.11
C LYS A 176 -26.44 -5.52 -7.89
N LEU A 177 -25.22 -5.93 -7.55
CA LEU A 177 -24.51 -6.98 -8.28
C LEU A 177 -24.70 -8.38 -7.68
N GLN A 178 -25.06 -8.48 -6.39
CA GLN A 178 -25.36 -9.73 -5.65
C GLN A 178 -24.21 -10.75 -5.52
N ASP A 179 -23.08 -10.51 -6.17
CA ASP A 179 -21.82 -11.26 -6.13
C ASP A 179 -20.88 -10.81 -4.98
N ARG A 180 -20.97 -9.54 -4.54
CA ARG A 180 -20.00 -8.95 -3.59
C ARG A 180 -20.43 -8.89 -2.14
N PHE A 181 -19.44 -8.74 -1.28
CA PHE A 181 -19.60 -8.52 0.16
C PHE A 181 -18.57 -7.50 0.67
N VAL A 182 -19.01 -6.49 1.43
CA VAL A 182 -18.12 -5.44 1.95
C VAL A 182 -17.64 -5.74 3.38
N ILE A 183 -16.34 -5.59 3.62
CA ILE A 183 -15.73 -5.67 4.95
C ILE A 183 -15.42 -4.25 5.41
N MET A 184 -15.97 -3.86 6.55
CA MET A 184 -15.94 -2.48 7.04
C MET A 184 -15.08 -2.33 8.28
N ASP A 185 -14.31 -1.26 8.30
CA ASP A 185 -13.62 -0.76 9.48
C ASP A 185 -14.41 0.38 10.13
N LEU A 186 -14.23 0.53 11.44
CA LEU A 186 -14.77 1.65 12.19
C LEU A 186 -13.74 2.78 12.27
N ARG A 187 -14.17 4.01 12.01
CA ARG A 187 -13.39 5.22 12.35
C ARG A 187 -13.15 5.23 13.86
N ASP A 188 -11.94 5.61 14.28
CA ASP A 188 -11.50 5.61 15.67
C ASP A 188 -11.64 4.23 16.36
N GLY A 189 -11.66 3.14 15.58
CA GLY A 189 -11.79 1.77 16.11
C GLY A 189 -10.60 1.31 16.96
N ASN A 190 -9.55 2.14 17.09
CA ASN A 190 -8.46 1.99 18.04
C ASN A 190 -8.78 2.50 19.45
N LEU A 191 -9.85 3.28 19.62
CA LEU A 191 -10.24 3.88 20.90
C LEU A 191 -11.32 3.05 21.61
N ALA A 192 -11.27 3.06 22.94
CA ALA A 192 -12.32 2.51 23.78
C ALA A 192 -13.51 3.48 23.86
N VAL A 193 -14.72 2.95 24.08
CA VAL A 193 -15.92 3.75 24.30
C VAL A 193 -15.74 4.65 25.53
N SER A 194 -16.04 5.93 25.38
CA SER A 194 -15.97 6.94 26.43
C SER A 194 -17.10 7.96 26.27
N LEU A 195 -17.27 8.86 27.24
CA LEU A 195 -18.25 9.95 27.13
C LEU A 195 -17.95 10.93 26.00
N ALA A 196 -16.69 11.04 25.58
CA ALA A 196 -16.27 11.94 24.51
C ALA A 196 -16.38 11.30 23.12
N ILE A 197 -16.09 10.00 23.00
CA ILE A 197 -16.01 9.28 21.73
C ILE A 197 -16.57 7.86 21.91
N ASP A 198 -17.53 7.50 21.05
CA ASP A 198 -18.04 6.14 20.89
C ASP A 198 -17.93 5.72 19.40
N PRO A 199 -16.87 4.98 19.02
CA PRO A 199 -16.66 4.54 17.64
C PRO A 199 -17.80 3.66 17.11
N ILE A 200 -18.41 2.87 18.00
CA ILE A 200 -19.42 1.86 17.64
C ILE A 200 -20.77 2.55 17.39
N ALA A 201 -21.18 3.45 18.30
CA ALA A 201 -22.41 4.22 18.12
C ALA A 201 -22.33 5.14 16.89
N ASN A 202 -21.19 5.81 16.70
CA ASN A 202 -20.94 6.65 15.53
C ASN A 202 -21.08 5.85 14.23
N PHE A 203 -20.43 4.69 14.13
CA PHE A 203 -20.58 3.80 12.97
C PHE A 203 -22.03 3.37 12.75
N ARG A 204 -22.72 2.91 13.80
CA ARG A 204 -24.12 2.48 13.72
C ARG A 204 -25.06 3.59 13.27
N GLN A 205 -24.78 4.85 13.61
CA GLN A 205 -25.58 5.98 13.16
C GLN A 205 -25.41 6.25 11.65
N GLN A 206 -24.20 6.05 11.12
CA GLN A 206 -23.83 6.48 9.77
C GLN A 206 -24.05 5.41 8.69
N VAL A 207 -23.88 4.11 8.99
CA VAL A 207 -23.93 3.01 7.99
C VAL A 207 -25.33 2.74 7.37
N GLY A 208 -26.36 3.52 7.72
CA GLY A 208 -27.72 3.35 7.19
C GLY A 208 -28.41 2.05 7.61
N THR A 209 -29.59 1.75 7.07
CA THR A 209 -30.40 0.57 7.43
C THR A 209 -30.69 -0.36 6.26
N ASN A 210 -30.24 -0.01 5.05
CA ASN A 210 -30.51 -0.75 3.83
C ASN A 210 -29.38 -1.76 3.56
N ASN A 211 -29.73 -2.88 2.94
CA ASN A 211 -28.79 -3.87 2.38
C ASN A 211 -27.77 -4.44 3.39
N LEU A 212 -28.09 -4.39 4.69
CA LEU A 212 -27.19 -4.76 5.80
C LEU A 212 -26.69 -6.23 5.73
N LYS A 213 -27.39 -7.09 4.99
CA LYS A 213 -26.98 -8.48 4.75
C LYS A 213 -25.66 -8.59 3.99
N TYR A 214 -25.28 -7.60 3.18
CA TYR A 214 -24.10 -7.63 2.31
C TYR A 214 -22.81 -7.07 2.93
N GLY A 215 -22.81 -6.74 4.22
CA GLY A 215 -21.61 -6.22 4.88
C GLY A 215 -21.36 -6.80 6.26
N ALA A 216 -20.11 -6.70 6.72
CA ALA A 216 -19.71 -6.99 8.08
C ALA A 216 -18.71 -5.96 8.58
N ALA A 217 -18.85 -5.53 9.83
CA ALA A 217 -17.93 -4.61 10.47
C ALA A 217 -17.13 -5.30 11.58
N TYR A 218 -15.91 -4.82 11.84
CA TYR A 218 -14.99 -5.43 12.81
C TYR A 218 -14.42 -4.39 13.77
N TYR A 219 -14.42 -4.73 15.07
CA TYR A 219 -13.88 -3.90 16.14
C TYR A 219 -13.20 -4.78 17.22
N PRO A 220 -12.10 -4.33 17.83
CA PRO A 220 -11.37 -3.09 17.57
C PRO A 220 -10.29 -3.26 16.48
N TRP A 221 -9.57 -2.16 16.19
CA TRP A 221 -8.34 -2.20 15.42
C TRP A 221 -7.30 -3.12 16.07
N VAL A 222 -6.30 -3.52 15.28
CA VAL A 222 -5.25 -4.44 15.71
C VAL A 222 -3.90 -3.74 15.73
N ARG A 223 -3.10 -4.06 16.74
CA ARG A 223 -1.70 -3.62 16.82
C ARG A 223 -0.83 -4.71 16.23
N THR A 224 -0.10 -4.39 15.18
CA THR A 224 0.74 -5.33 14.46
C THR A 224 2.18 -5.34 14.98
N ILE A 225 2.96 -6.33 14.54
CA ILE A 225 4.40 -6.36 14.77
C ILE A 225 5.17 -5.44 13.81
N TYR A 226 4.49 -4.85 12.81
CA TYR A 226 5.09 -3.96 11.82
C TYR A 226 5.42 -2.61 12.47
N ARG A 227 6.63 -2.51 13.02
CA ARG A 227 7.14 -1.29 13.64
C ARG A 227 7.84 -0.44 12.58
N PRO A 228 7.47 0.85 12.41
CA PRO A 228 8.23 1.73 11.53
C PRO A 228 9.60 2.05 12.14
N ALA A 229 10.55 2.38 11.27
CA ALA A 229 11.76 3.07 11.69
C ALA A 229 11.40 4.49 12.10
N VAL A 230 11.81 4.89 13.30
CA VAL A 230 11.61 6.23 13.84
C VAL A 230 12.97 6.87 13.93
N HIS A 231 13.14 8.00 13.25
CA HIS A 231 14.37 8.79 13.28
C HIS A 231 14.15 10.07 14.08
N PHE A 232 15.14 10.46 14.86
CA PHE A 232 15.16 11.69 15.65
C PHE A 232 14.95 12.91 14.75
N ARG A 233 15.55 12.94 13.55
CA ARG A 233 15.35 14.04 12.57
C ARG A 233 13.90 14.22 12.12
N ARG A 234 13.07 13.19 12.28
CA ARG A 234 11.66 13.18 11.90
C ARG A 234 10.73 13.42 13.10
N LEU A 235 11.24 13.82 14.26
CA LEU A 235 10.43 14.11 15.44
C LEU A 235 10.23 15.62 15.60
N ASN A 236 8.98 16.06 15.43
CA ASN A 236 8.55 17.42 15.71
C ASN A 236 7.92 17.47 17.10
N LEU A 237 8.68 17.97 18.08
CA LEU A 237 8.22 18.02 19.47
C LEU A 237 7.47 19.34 19.74
N VAL A 238 6.21 19.24 20.12
CA VAL A 238 5.32 20.39 20.35
C VAL A 238 4.72 20.37 21.75
N ALA A 239 4.49 21.54 22.33
CA ALA A 239 3.79 21.68 23.60
C ALA A 239 2.27 21.44 23.44
N PRO A 240 1.49 21.25 24.52
CA PRO A 240 0.04 20.97 24.42
C PRO A 240 -0.80 22.06 23.74
N ASN A 241 -0.29 23.28 23.67
CA ASN A 241 -0.87 24.41 22.94
C ASN A 241 -0.52 24.41 21.43
N GLY A 242 0.24 23.42 20.95
CA GLY A 242 0.68 23.28 19.57
C GLY A 242 1.95 24.06 19.21
N THR A 243 2.60 24.77 20.14
CA THR A 243 3.83 25.51 19.84
C THR A 243 5.05 24.58 19.86
N ALA A 244 5.94 24.69 18.87
CA ALA A 244 7.20 23.95 18.83
C ALA A 244 8.03 24.19 20.11
N ILE A 245 8.58 23.12 20.67
CA ILE A 245 9.43 23.21 21.86
C ILE A 245 10.84 23.66 21.41
N PRO A 246 11.39 24.75 21.97
CA PRO A 246 12.72 25.22 21.60
C PRO A 246 13.81 24.20 21.91
N ASP A 247 14.85 24.15 21.07
CA ASP A 247 15.98 23.22 21.23
C ASP A 247 16.67 23.33 22.59
N LEU A 248 16.81 24.55 23.11
CA LEU A 248 17.38 24.77 24.45
C LEU A 248 16.59 24.07 25.55
N SER A 249 15.26 23.99 25.42
CA SER A 249 14.41 23.27 26.37
C SER A 249 14.50 21.75 26.19
N LEU A 250 14.69 21.28 24.95
CA LEU A 250 14.90 19.86 24.65
C LEU A 250 16.24 19.34 25.21
N ASN A 251 17.24 20.21 25.27
CA ASN A 251 18.57 19.90 25.80
C ASN A 251 18.63 19.90 27.34
N THR A 252 17.50 20.05 28.04
CA THR A 252 17.44 20.06 29.51
C THR A 252 16.21 19.30 30.05
N LEU A 253 15.74 18.28 29.32
CA LEU A 253 14.49 17.60 29.65
C LEU A 253 14.57 16.76 30.92
N THR A 254 15.73 16.17 31.22
CA THR A 254 15.92 15.35 32.41
C THR A 254 16.58 16.11 33.56
N GLY A 255 17.36 17.15 33.25
CA GLY A 255 18.17 17.90 34.21
C GLY A 255 19.51 17.22 34.51
N GLU A 256 19.81 16.08 33.89
CA GLU A 256 21.04 15.32 34.05
C GLU A 256 21.99 15.61 32.87
N PRO A 257 23.13 16.31 33.08
CA PRO A 257 23.96 16.82 31.98
C PRO A 257 24.44 15.75 31.00
N ASP A 258 24.83 14.57 31.48
CA ASP A 258 25.36 13.49 30.64
C ASP A 258 24.29 12.86 29.73
N ILE A 259 23.04 12.78 30.23
CA ILE A 259 21.91 12.22 29.48
C ILE A 259 21.39 13.27 28.48
N ASP A 260 21.23 14.50 28.94
CA ASP A 260 20.69 15.59 28.13
C ASP A 260 21.67 16.00 27.01
N ALA A 261 22.98 15.79 27.18
CA ALA A 261 24.00 16.01 26.13
C ALA A 261 23.82 15.10 24.89
N LEU A 262 23.08 14.00 24.99
CA LEU A 262 22.79 13.12 23.85
C LEU A 262 21.88 13.79 22.81
N VAL A 263 21.01 14.71 23.23
CA VAL A 263 20.07 15.42 22.34
C VAL A 263 20.81 16.32 21.33
N PRO A 264 21.67 17.26 21.76
CA PRO A 264 22.46 18.06 20.82
C PRO A 264 23.47 17.21 20.05
N ALA A 265 24.02 16.13 20.62
CA ALA A 265 24.92 15.24 19.90
C ALA A 265 24.24 14.56 18.69
N ALA A 266 23.03 14.01 18.87
CA ALA A 266 22.25 13.43 17.78
C ALA A 266 21.85 14.48 16.72
N ARG A 267 21.54 15.71 17.16
CA ARG A 267 21.23 16.82 16.24
C ARG A 267 22.44 17.21 15.40
N THR A 268 23.61 17.39 16.02
CA THR A 268 24.85 17.70 15.32
C THR A 268 25.21 16.60 14.33
N ALA A 269 25.10 15.33 14.73
CA ALA A 269 25.37 14.21 13.83
C ALA A 269 24.42 14.20 12.61
N ASN A 270 23.14 14.54 12.79
CA ASN A 270 22.20 14.70 11.68
C ASN A 270 22.56 15.87 10.76
N ASN A 271 22.86 17.05 11.35
CA ASN A 271 23.23 18.24 10.58
C ASN A 271 24.50 17.99 9.75
N ASN A 272 25.47 17.24 10.26
CA ASN A 272 26.67 16.88 9.50
C ASN A 272 26.31 16.10 8.22
N VAL A 273 25.34 15.20 8.27
CA VAL A 273 24.89 14.46 7.08
C VAL A 273 24.19 15.38 6.08
N GLU A 274 23.36 16.32 6.55
CA GLU A 274 22.75 17.31 5.66
C GLU A 274 23.82 18.20 4.99
N THR A 275 24.84 18.64 5.74
CA THR A 275 25.99 19.35 5.18
C THR A 275 26.72 18.53 4.11
N LEU A 276 26.91 17.22 4.32
CA LEU A 276 27.49 16.34 3.29
C LEU A 276 26.63 16.29 2.03
N VAL A 277 25.30 16.22 2.17
CA VAL A 277 24.38 16.24 1.02
C VAL A 277 24.46 17.58 0.28
N GLU A 278 24.47 18.69 1.01
CA GLU A 278 24.53 20.05 0.47
C GLU A 278 25.86 20.34 -0.27
N THR A 279 26.94 19.61 0.01
CA THR A 279 28.21 19.77 -0.73
C THR A 279 28.11 19.38 -2.21
N VAL A 280 27.16 18.51 -2.58
CA VAL A 280 26.86 18.20 -3.99
C VAL A 280 25.84 19.23 -4.50
N ASP A 281 26.35 20.41 -4.88
CA ASP A 281 25.51 21.51 -5.34
C ASP A 281 25.07 21.33 -6.80
N ILE A 282 23.80 21.00 -6.97
CA ILE A 282 23.13 20.88 -8.27
C ILE A 282 22.06 21.95 -8.49
N GLY A 283 22.10 23.05 -7.73
CA GLY A 283 21.08 24.10 -7.74
C GLY A 283 20.88 24.78 -9.09
N ASP A 284 21.89 24.73 -9.96
CA ASP A 284 21.88 25.29 -11.31
C ASP A 284 21.20 24.39 -12.37
N MET A 285 20.70 23.20 -11.99
CA MET A 285 19.95 22.34 -12.92
C MET A 285 18.69 23.06 -13.42
N ALA A 286 18.52 23.11 -14.75
CA ALA A 286 17.39 23.78 -15.37
C ALA A 286 16.50 22.81 -16.18
N GLY A 287 15.27 23.24 -16.45
CA GLY A 287 14.25 22.44 -17.14
C GLY A 287 13.07 22.04 -16.23
N PRO A 288 12.08 21.30 -16.76
CA PRO A 288 10.96 20.81 -15.95
C PRO A 288 11.45 19.79 -14.92
N SER A 289 11.07 19.97 -13.66
CA SER A 289 11.37 19.05 -12.54
C SER A 289 12.87 18.78 -12.34
N PRO A 290 13.68 19.80 -11.98
CA PRO A 290 15.10 19.59 -11.67
C PRO A 290 15.25 18.59 -10.51
N LEU A 291 16.32 17.79 -10.57
CA LEU A 291 16.68 16.87 -9.50
C LEU A 291 16.97 17.67 -8.22
N THR A 292 16.46 17.20 -7.09
CA THR A 292 16.80 17.73 -5.77
C THR A 292 17.37 16.60 -4.94
N LEU A 293 18.57 16.80 -4.41
CA LEU A 293 19.21 15.84 -3.51
C LEU A 293 18.78 16.12 -2.06
N ASN A 294 18.56 15.05 -1.32
CA ASN A 294 18.28 15.05 0.10
C ASN A 294 18.79 13.74 0.70
N ARG A 295 18.89 13.66 2.03
CA ARG A 295 19.38 12.46 2.71
C ARG A 295 18.69 11.15 2.29
N ASP A 296 17.41 11.18 1.92
CA ASP A 296 16.64 9.97 1.62
C ASP A 296 16.86 9.45 0.18
N ASN A 297 17.37 10.27 -0.76
CA ASN A 297 17.65 9.87 -2.14
C ASN A 297 19.15 9.95 -2.53
N PHE A 298 20.01 10.41 -1.61
CA PHE A 298 21.43 10.61 -1.88
C PHE A 298 22.18 9.29 -2.10
N SER A 299 21.73 8.17 -1.55
CA SER A 299 22.33 6.85 -1.82
C SER A 299 22.18 6.42 -3.28
N ASP A 300 21.26 7.04 -4.02
CA ASP A 300 20.82 6.61 -5.35
C ASP A 300 21.45 7.47 -6.46
N LEU A 301 22.63 8.06 -6.19
CA LEU A 301 23.34 8.95 -7.14
C LEU A 301 23.55 8.33 -8.53
N SER A 302 23.89 7.05 -8.62
CA SER A 302 24.01 6.31 -9.89
C SER A 302 22.66 6.21 -10.62
N ASP A 303 21.58 5.90 -9.91
CA ASP A 303 20.24 5.85 -10.50
C ASP A 303 19.79 7.23 -11.01
N HIS A 304 20.13 8.31 -10.29
CA HIS A 304 19.84 9.67 -10.74
C HIS A 304 20.60 10.03 -12.03
N PHE A 305 21.86 9.61 -12.13
CA PHE A 305 22.64 9.77 -13.36
C PHE A 305 22.03 8.99 -14.52
N ASP A 306 21.65 7.73 -14.32
CA ASP A 306 21.00 6.90 -15.33
C ASP A 306 19.67 7.50 -15.80
N ASN A 307 18.87 8.04 -14.87
CA ASN A 307 17.63 8.75 -15.21
C ASN A 307 17.89 9.99 -16.08
N LEU A 308 18.92 10.78 -15.78
CA LEU A 308 19.31 11.94 -16.60
C LEU A 308 19.82 11.50 -17.98
N LEU A 309 20.56 10.40 -18.04
CA LEU A 309 21.06 9.83 -19.28
C LEU A 309 19.92 9.28 -20.15
N ASP A 310 18.93 8.62 -19.56
CA ASP A 310 17.74 8.15 -20.26
C ASP A 310 16.89 9.31 -20.78
N LEU A 311 16.77 10.39 -20.01
CA LEU A 311 16.17 11.62 -20.52
C LEU A 311 16.97 12.13 -21.73
N LEU A 312 18.30 12.19 -21.69
CA LEU A 312 19.09 12.59 -22.86
C LEU A 312 18.82 11.68 -24.07
N ARG A 313 18.83 10.35 -23.89
CA ARG A 313 18.54 9.35 -24.94
C ARG A 313 17.16 9.52 -25.60
N GLN A 314 16.15 9.90 -24.82
CA GLN A 314 14.78 10.08 -25.31
C GLN A 314 14.53 11.42 -26.03
N THR A 315 15.56 12.27 -26.16
CA THR A 315 15.41 13.60 -26.74
C THR A 315 15.34 13.54 -28.26
N ASP A 316 14.50 14.38 -28.87
CA ASP A 316 14.50 14.58 -30.31
C ASP A 316 15.86 15.15 -30.76
N SER A 317 16.56 14.42 -31.63
CA SER A 317 17.85 14.81 -32.21
C SER A 317 17.86 16.18 -32.91
N THR A 318 16.70 16.70 -33.30
CA THR A 318 16.57 18.02 -33.94
C THR A 318 16.41 19.17 -32.94
N ALA A 319 16.08 18.88 -31.68
CA ALA A 319 15.84 19.86 -30.63
C ALA A 319 17.13 20.25 -29.88
N LEU A 320 18.06 20.93 -30.58
CA LEU A 320 19.40 21.25 -30.08
C LEU A 320 19.43 21.90 -28.68
N ALA A 321 18.52 22.83 -28.40
CA ALA A 321 18.45 23.49 -27.08
C ALA A 321 18.11 22.51 -25.95
N THR A 322 17.22 21.54 -26.22
CA THR A 322 16.84 20.50 -25.24
C THR A 322 17.94 19.48 -25.05
N VAL A 323 18.64 19.09 -26.13
CA VAL A 323 19.82 18.22 -26.06
C VAL A 323 20.90 18.86 -25.17
N ARG A 324 21.23 20.13 -25.44
CA ARG A 324 22.22 20.87 -24.64
C ARG A 324 21.80 21.00 -23.19
N GLN A 325 20.54 21.36 -22.93
CA GLN A 325 20.04 21.46 -21.56
C GLN A 325 20.13 20.14 -20.78
N ARG A 326 19.72 19.02 -21.38
CA ARG A 326 19.77 17.70 -20.73
C ARG A 326 21.20 17.23 -20.50
N PHE A 327 22.09 17.45 -21.47
CA PHE A 327 23.50 17.16 -21.31
C PHE A 327 24.15 18.05 -20.22
N SER A 328 23.82 19.34 -20.16
CA SER A 328 24.30 20.25 -19.11
C SER A 328 23.88 19.80 -17.71
N ASN A 329 22.65 19.31 -17.51
CA ASN A 329 22.24 18.78 -16.20
C ASN A 329 23.03 17.52 -15.84
N LEU A 330 23.23 16.61 -16.79
CA LEU A 330 24.04 15.40 -16.57
C LEU A 330 25.48 15.77 -16.19
N LEU A 331 26.10 16.70 -16.92
CA LEU A 331 27.45 17.17 -16.63
C LEU A 331 27.55 17.88 -15.27
N LEU A 332 26.55 18.71 -14.94
CA LEU A 332 26.49 19.42 -13.66
C LEU A 332 26.50 18.45 -12.48
N LEU A 333 25.77 17.33 -12.55
CA LEU A 333 25.80 16.32 -11.50
C LEU A 333 27.22 15.76 -11.31
N VAL A 334 27.89 15.36 -12.39
CA VAL A 334 29.25 14.79 -12.34
C VAL A 334 30.25 15.80 -11.79
N ARG A 335 30.16 17.06 -12.24
CA ARG A 335 30.99 18.15 -11.74
C ARG A 335 30.74 18.42 -10.27
N ALA A 336 29.48 18.55 -9.85
CA ALA A 336 29.11 18.82 -8.48
C ALA A 336 29.63 17.72 -7.54
N THR A 337 29.59 16.45 -7.96
CA THR A 337 30.15 15.33 -7.19
C THR A 337 31.68 15.45 -7.05
N ALA A 338 32.40 15.91 -8.07
CA ALA A 338 33.84 16.15 -7.97
C ALA A 338 34.18 17.32 -7.04
N LEU A 339 33.45 18.44 -7.16
CA LEU A 339 33.63 19.63 -6.32
C LEU A 339 33.24 19.37 -4.86
N ALA A 340 32.28 18.48 -4.62
CA ALA A 340 31.85 18.09 -3.28
C ALA A 340 33.01 17.58 -2.42
N LEU A 341 34.00 16.88 -3.00
CA LEU A 341 35.16 16.38 -2.26
C LEU A 341 36.01 17.53 -1.67
N GLN A 342 36.21 18.61 -2.42
CA GLN A 342 36.87 19.82 -1.90
C GLN A 342 35.98 20.56 -0.90
N ALA A 343 34.68 20.69 -1.19
CA ALA A 343 33.75 21.34 -0.27
C ALA A 343 33.65 20.59 1.08
N MET A 344 33.76 19.27 1.08
CA MET A 344 33.83 18.43 2.28
C MET A 344 35.15 18.65 3.05
N ASP A 345 36.27 18.84 2.35
CA ASP A 345 37.58 19.12 2.96
C ASP A 345 37.62 20.51 3.64
N ASP A 346 36.94 21.49 3.04
CA ASP A 346 36.77 22.84 3.61
C ASP A 346 35.72 22.90 4.74
N ALA A 347 34.83 21.91 4.82
CA ALA A 347 33.79 21.85 5.84
C ALA A 347 34.34 21.48 7.23
N THR A 348 33.71 22.01 8.28
CA THR A 348 34.06 21.64 9.67
C THR A 348 33.42 20.29 10.04
N LEU A 349 34.00 19.20 9.54
CA LEU A 349 33.54 17.83 9.79
C LEU A 349 34.11 17.24 11.09
N PRO A 350 33.38 16.32 11.76
CA PRO A 350 33.92 15.57 12.91
C PRO A 350 35.11 14.70 12.49
N GLY A 351 36.00 14.40 13.44
CA GLY A 351 37.31 13.82 13.16
C GLY A 351 37.32 12.53 12.32
N GLU A 352 36.33 11.64 12.49
CA GLU A 352 36.22 10.42 11.68
C GLU A 352 35.86 10.72 10.22
N LEU A 353 34.97 11.68 9.97
CA LEU A 353 34.60 12.08 8.61
C LEU A 353 35.72 12.87 7.94
N ALA A 354 36.37 13.78 8.67
CA ALA A 354 37.54 14.51 8.17
C ALA A 354 38.69 13.55 7.80
N ALA A 355 38.89 12.49 8.59
CA ALA A 355 39.89 11.45 8.29
C ALA A 355 39.55 10.68 7.01
N GLU A 356 38.27 10.36 6.78
CA GLU A 356 37.83 9.68 5.54
C GLU A 356 38.08 10.56 4.30
N VAL A 357 37.73 11.85 4.37
CA VAL A 357 38.01 12.82 3.29
C VAL A 357 39.52 12.93 3.03
N THR A 358 40.32 12.96 4.10
CA THR A 358 41.78 12.95 3.99
C THR A 358 42.29 11.68 3.28
N ASN A 359 41.80 10.49 3.67
CA ASN A 359 42.19 9.23 3.04
C ASN A 359 41.82 9.20 1.54
N LEU A 360 40.67 9.75 1.17
CA LEU A 360 40.25 9.86 -0.23
C LEU A 360 41.16 10.80 -1.03
N SER A 361 41.64 11.89 -0.42
CA SER A 361 42.59 12.80 -1.06
C SER A 361 43.95 12.16 -1.36
N GLU A 362 44.29 11.08 -0.64
CA GLU A 362 45.50 10.29 -0.86
C GLU A 362 45.32 9.20 -1.94
N ASP A 363 44.09 8.89 -2.37
CA ASP A 363 43.84 7.98 -3.51
C ASP A 363 44.24 8.66 -4.83
N THR A 364 45.44 8.33 -5.30
CA THR A 364 46.01 8.88 -6.54
C THR A 364 45.12 8.66 -7.75
N ASP A 365 44.39 7.56 -7.81
CA ASP A 365 43.55 7.28 -8.96
C ASP A 365 42.24 8.09 -8.91
N LEU A 366 41.70 8.38 -7.72
CA LEU A 366 40.56 9.29 -7.56
C LEU A 366 40.96 10.72 -7.96
N VAL A 367 42.12 11.19 -7.51
CA VAL A 367 42.70 12.48 -7.95
C VAL A 367 42.88 12.52 -9.48
N ASN A 368 43.41 11.44 -10.07
CA ASN A 368 43.52 11.32 -11.53
C ASN A 368 42.16 11.32 -12.23
N THR A 369 41.11 10.79 -11.59
CA THR A 369 39.73 10.82 -12.12
C THR A 369 39.19 12.24 -12.17
N ILE A 370 39.40 13.04 -11.12
CA ILE A 370 39.04 14.47 -11.10
C ILE A 370 39.80 15.24 -12.19
N ILE A 371 41.11 15.01 -12.32
CA ILE A 371 41.93 15.62 -13.39
C ILE A 371 41.40 15.22 -14.77
N SER A 372 41.02 13.96 -14.95
CA SER A 372 40.48 13.44 -16.21
C SER A 372 39.11 14.04 -16.54
N LEU A 373 38.27 14.28 -15.53
CA LEU A 373 37.00 14.98 -15.69
C LEU A 373 37.20 16.43 -16.17
N VAL A 374 38.10 17.17 -15.51
CA VAL A 374 38.46 18.53 -15.94
C VAL A 374 39.01 18.54 -17.38
N ALA A 375 39.85 17.56 -17.72
CA ALA A 375 40.37 17.41 -19.07
C ALA A 375 39.25 17.10 -20.08
N LEU A 376 38.32 16.22 -19.73
CA LEU A 376 37.16 15.85 -20.56
C LEU A 376 36.24 17.04 -20.81
N GLU A 377 35.93 17.82 -19.78
CA GLU A 377 35.13 19.04 -19.90
C GLU A 377 35.74 20.09 -20.83
N LYS A 378 37.07 20.15 -20.92
CA LYS A 378 37.81 21.02 -21.84
C LYS A 378 37.84 20.50 -23.29
N ASN A 379 37.35 19.28 -23.55
CA ASN A 379 37.23 18.76 -24.92
C ASN A 379 36.23 19.61 -25.71
N ALA A 380 36.57 19.99 -26.93
CA ALA A 380 35.74 20.86 -27.76
C ALA A 380 34.32 20.29 -28.01
N SER A 381 34.19 18.97 -28.12
CA SER A 381 32.91 18.29 -28.33
C SER A 381 32.01 18.36 -27.09
N VAL A 382 32.62 18.28 -25.90
CA VAL A 382 31.91 18.38 -24.61
C VAL A 382 31.46 19.82 -24.37
N MET A 383 32.34 20.80 -24.61
CA MET A 383 31.97 22.23 -24.50
C MET A 383 30.82 22.60 -25.45
N ASP A 384 30.87 22.17 -26.73
CA ASP A 384 29.78 22.45 -27.68
C ASP A 384 28.45 21.75 -27.32
N SER A 385 28.53 20.59 -26.64
CA SER A 385 27.37 19.87 -26.11
C SER A 385 26.70 20.59 -24.93
N VAL A 386 27.41 21.50 -24.25
CA VAL A 386 26.85 22.39 -23.22
C VAL A 386 26.38 23.70 -23.86
N ASN A 387 27.28 24.41 -24.54
CA ASN A 387 27.02 25.68 -25.20
C ASN A 387 28.10 25.96 -26.26
N ALA A 388 27.70 26.29 -27.49
CA ALA A 388 28.62 26.61 -28.59
C ALA A 388 29.60 27.77 -28.29
N ALA A 389 29.23 28.68 -27.38
CA ALA A 389 30.07 29.81 -26.98
C ALA A 389 31.04 29.47 -25.83
N ARG A 390 30.96 28.26 -25.26
CA ARG A 390 31.75 27.86 -24.10
C ARG A 390 33.21 27.70 -24.47
N VAL A 391 34.08 28.27 -23.65
CA VAL A 391 35.54 28.23 -23.82
C VAL A 391 36.21 27.53 -22.65
N VAL A 392 37.49 27.15 -22.82
CA VAL A 392 38.30 26.51 -21.78
C VAL A 392 38.38 27.35 -20.50
N GLY A 393 38.29 28.68 -20.61
CA GLY A 393 38.23 29.60 -19.47
C GLY A 393 37.00 29.38 -18.60
N ASP A 394 35.83 29.17 -19.19
CA ASP A 394 34.59 28.91 -18.45
C ASP A 394 34.70 27.59 -17.65
N VAL A 395 35.34 26.57 -18.23
CA VAL A 395 35.63 25.32 -17.52
C VAL A 395 36.61 25.56 -16.37
N ALA A 396 37.61 26.43 -16.56
CA ALA A 396 38.54 26.76 -15.47
C ALA A 396 37.86 27.49 -14.31
N ASP A 397 36.89 28.36 -14.61
CA ASP A 397 36.09 29.08 -13.61
C ASP A 397 35.17 28.12 -12.85
N ASP A 398 34.53 27.19 -13.56
CA ASP A 398 33.62 26.17 -12.99
C ASP A 398 34.30 25.23 -11.99
N TYR A 399 35.63 25.07 -12.07
CA TYR A 399 36.42 24.25 -11.14
C TYR A 399 37.37 25.09 -10.28
N SER A 400 37.20 26.40 -10.21
CA SER A 400 38.16 27.32 -9.58
C SER A 400 38.52 26.95 -8.14
N ASP A 401 37.56 26.39 -7.39
CA ASP A 401 37.73 25.90 -6.01
C ASP A 401 38.75 24.77 -5.87
N LEU A 402 39.04 24.00 -6.92
CA LEU A 402 40.07 22.97 -6.91
C LEU A 402 41.49 23.53 -7.05
N SER A 403 41.65 24.81 -7.41
CA SER A 403 43.00 25.38 -7.63
C SER A 403 43.78 25.47 -6.32
N SER A 404 45.04 25.02 -6.34
CA SER A 404 45.92 24.94 -5.16
C SER A 404 45.49 23.92 -4.09
N THR A 405 44.65 22.95 -4.44
CA THR A 405 44.21 21.88 -3.53
C THR A 405 44.88 20.55 -3.85
N VAL A 406 44.75 19.58 -2.94
CA VAL A 406 45.30 18.22 -3.12
C VAL A 406 44.58 17.44 -4.22
N TRP A 407 43.32 17.78 -4.51
CA TRP A 407 42.43 17.06 -5.43
C TRP A 407 42.79 17.17 -6.92
N ILE A 408 43.75 18.03 -7.27
CA ILE A 408 44.29 18.13 -8.63
C ILE A 408 45.83 18.02 -8.69
N ALA A 409 46.47 17.61 -7.58
CA ALA A 409 47.91 17.43 -7.53
C ALA A 409 48.38 16.43 -8.63
N PRO A 410 49.50 16.70 -9.34
CA PRO A 410 50.49 17.75 -9.10
C PRO A 410 50.18 19.11 -9.78
N ASN A 411 49.01 19.29 -10.39
CA ASN A 411 48.66 20.54 -11.05
C ASN A 411 48.38 21.63 -10.01
N ALA A 412 49.05 22.79 -10.13
CA ALA A 412 48.83 23.88 -9.19
C ALA A 412 47.52 24.66 -9.47
N THR A 413 47.07 24.69 -10.72
CA THR A 413 45.83 25.37 -11.13
C THR A 413 45.06 24.51 -12.10
N VAL A 414 43.73 24.65 -12.11
CA VAL A 414 42.86 24.00 -13.10
C VAL A 414 43.27 24.35 -14.52
N GLY A 415 43.73 25.59 -14.76
CA GLY A 415 44.22 26.05 -16.06
C GLY A 415 45.40 25.23 -16.61
N ALA A 416 46.21 24.59 -15.76
CA ALA A 416 47.35 23.78 -16.17
C ALA A 416 46.96 22.41 -16.76
N ILE A 417 45.74 21.92 -16.48
CA ILE A 417 45.24 20.64 -16.97
C ILE A 417 44.94 20.75 -18.48
N ALA A 418 45.57 19.91 -19.29
CA ALA A 418 45.36 19.87 -20.74
C ALA A 418 43.96 19.33 -21.10
N ALA A 419 43.42 19.75 -22.25
CA ALA A 419 42.17 19.20 -22.77
C ALA A 419 42.35 17.74 -23.19
N ASN A 420 41.34 16.92 -22.92
CA ASN A 420 41.24 15.55 -23.42
C ASN A 420 41.21 15.56 -24.96
N THR A 421 41.89 14.59 -25.57
CA THR A 421 42.06 14.51 -27.04
C THR A 421 41.18 13.46 -27.72
N ASP A 422 40.27 12.83 -26.98
CA ASP A 422 39.42 11.77 -27.53
C ASP A 422 38.40 12.34 -28.53
N THR A 423 38.10 11.54 -29.55
CA THR A 423 37.17 11.92 -30.61
C THR A 423 35.76 11.51 -30.21
N LEU A 424 34.96 12.48 -29.76
CA LEU A 424 33.58 12.25 -29.27
C LEU A 424 32.50 12.66 -30.29
N THR A 425 32.90 13.21 -31.44
CA THR A 425 31.97 13.70 -32.47
C THR A 425 31.11 12.58 -33.07
N GLY A 426 29.79 12.72 -32.98
CA GLY A 426 28.80 11.84 -33.63
C GLY A 426 28.21 12.45 -34.91
N ALA A 427 27.20 11.79 -35.50
CA ALA A 427 26.53 12.26 -36.71
C ALA A 427 25.66 13.51 -36.48
N ASN A 428 25.27 13.78 -35.25
CA ASN A 428 24.51 14.96 -34.83
C ASN A 428 24.87 15.35 -33.38
N ALA A 429 24.34 16.49 -32.91
CA ALA A 429 24.63 17.00 -31.57
C ALA A 429 24.18 16.04 -30.44
N LEU A 430 23.09 15.29 -30.63
CA LEU A 430 22.64 14.29 -29.65
C LEU A 430 23.63 13.12 -29.56
N GLU A 431 24.11 12.60 -30.68
CA GLU A 431 25.09 11.50 -30.67
C GLU A 431 26.44 11.94 -30.10
N THR A 432 26.89 13.18 -30.39
CA THR A 432 28.07 13.77 -29.73
C THR A 432 27.88 13.87 -28.21
N ALA A 433 26.71 14.34 -27.76
CA ALA A 433 26.39 14.43 -26.34
C ALA A 433 26.30 13.05 -25.67
N LEU A 434 25.79 12.02 -26.35
CA LEU A 434 25.73 10.65 -25.84
C LEU A 434 27.11 9.99 -25.74
N ASN A 435 27.99 10.23 -26.71
CA ASN A 435 29.39 9.78 -26.62
C ASN A 435 30.11 10.43 -25.43
N ALA A 436 29.92 11.74 -25.25
CA ALA A 436 30.45 12.46 -24.10
C ALA A 436 29.85 11.96 -22.78
N ALA A 437 28.54 11.68 -22.73
CA ALA A 437 27.88 11.14 -21.55
C ALA A 437 28.38 9.74 -21.18
N THR A 438 28.74 8.92 -22.16
CA THR A 438 29.34 7.60 -21.93
C THR A 438 30.71 7.74 -21.26
N ALA A 439 31.55 8.67 -21.72
CA ALA A 439 32.84 8.96 -21.07
C ALA A 439 32.67 9.55 -19.66
N LEU A 440 31.62 10.38 -19.46
CA LEU A 440 31.28 10.90 -18.13
C LEU A 440 30.83 9.81 -17.16
N ALA A 441 30.09 8.80 -17.63
CA ALA A 441 29.61 7.71 -16.79
C ALA A 441 30.75 6.94 -16.11
N GLU A 442 31.83 6.64 -16.86
CA GLU A 442 33.00 5.94 -16.33
C GLU A 442 33.70 6.72 -15.20
N LEU A 443 33.77 8.05 -15.34
CA LEU A 443 34.34 8.93 -14.32
C LEU A 443 33.40 9.11 -13.12
N PHE A 444 32.09 9.23 -13.40
CA PHE A 444 31.07 9.48 -12.40
C PHE A 444 30.96 8.35 -11.38
N GLU A 445 30.98 7.08 -11.80
CA GLU A 445 30.85 5.95 -10.87
C GLU A 445 31.92 5.96 -9.78
N ARG A 446 33.16 6.34 -10.12
CA ARG A 446 34.24 6.44 -9.13
C ARG A 446 34.10 7.64 -8.21
N LEU A 447 33.67 8.79 -8.74
CA LEU A 447 33.40 9.99 -7.95
C LEU A 447 32.22 9.79 -6.99
N ALA A 448 31.14 9.22 -7.50
CA ALA A 448 29.94 8.87 -6.73
C ALA A 448 30.30 7.88 -5.62
N ALA A 449 31.07 6.83 -5.90
CA ALA A 449 31.52 5.88 -4.87
C ALA A 449 32.32 6.55 -3.74
N ALA A 450 33.20 7.52 -4.06
CA ALA A 450 33.98 8.26 -3.06
C ALA A 450 33.08 9.17 -2.19
N VAL A 451 32.20 9.97 -2.81
CA VAL A 451 31.25 10.82 -2.08
C VAL A 451 30.29 9.98 -1.22
N LEU A 452 29.83 8.84 -1.74
CA LEU A 452 28.96 7.92 -1.03
C LEU A 452 29.66 7.23 0.15
N SER A 453 30.98 7.04 0.13
CA SER A 453 31.70 6.47 1.29
C SER A 453 31.67 7.42 2.48
N VAL A 454 31.94 8.72 2.26
CA VAL A 454 31.87 9.77 3.29
C VAL A 454 30.43 9.93 3.78
N PHE A 455 29.46 9.97 2.87
CA PHE A 455 28.04 10.03 3.23
C PHE A 455 27.61 8.84 4.08
N SER A 456 28.00 7.62 3.70
CA SER A 456 27.68 6.39 4.44
C SER A 456 28.29 6.40 5.84
N ALA A 457 29.53 6.87 5.99
CA ALA A 457 30.15 7.07 7.30
C ALA A 457 29.39 8.12 8.13
N GLY A 458 28.94 9.22 7.51
CA GLY A 458 28.13 10.24 8.17
C GLY A 458 26.78 9.69 8.65
N VAL A 459 26.10 8.92 7.80
CA VAL A 459 24.85 8.23 8.14
C VAL A 459 25.07 7.27 9.32
N PHE A 460 26.15 6.48 9.30
CA PHE A 460 26.48 5.56 10.39
C PHE A 460 26.67 6.29 11.73
N LEU A 461 27.43 7.38 11.76
CA LEU A 461 27.62 8.20 12.96
C LEU A 461 26.32 8.82 13.48
N SER A 462 25.49 9.29 12.56
CA SER A 462 24.16 9.82 12.84
C SER A 462 23.23 8.76 13.45
N GLU A 463 23.23 7.54 12.90
CA GLU A 463 22.44 6.42 13.42
C GLU A 463 22.93 5.93 14.78
N GLU A 464 24.25 5.92 15.02
CA GLU A 464 24.81 5.55 16.32
C GLU A 464 24.46 6.59 17.40
N ALA A 465 24.58 7.89 17.11
CA ALA A 465 24.17 8.95 18.03
C ALA A 465 22.67 8.88 18.34
N GLU A 466 21.84 8.64 17.32
CA GLU A 466 20.40 8.45 17.47
C GLU A 466 20.06 7.21 18.31
N ARG A 467 20.76 6.10 18.08
CA ARG A 467 20.59 4.86 18.85
C ARG A 467 20.90 5.08 20.33
N GLN A 468 21.99 5.77 20.63
CA GLN A 468 22.37 6.11 22.00
C GLN A 468 21.33 7.01 22.66
N LEU A 469 20.79 7.98 21.93
CA LEU A 469 19.70 8.84 22.40
C LEU A 469 18.47 8.01 22.77
N PHE A 470 17.97 7.17 21.85
CA PHE A 470 16.76 6.38 22.10
C PHE A 470 16.94 5.26 23.13
N SER A 471 18.15 4.73 23.32
CA SER A 471 18.39 3.68 24.32
C SER A 471 18.59 4.22 25.74
N THR A 472 19.11 5.43 25.88
CA THR A 472 19.62 5.96 27.16
C THR A 472 18.77 7.09 27.70
N HIS A 473 18.25 7.98 26.84
CA HIS A 473 17.47 9.13 27.29
C HIS A 473 16.01 8.72 27.53
N PRO A 474 15.49 8.76 28.78
CA PRO A 474 14.21 8.17 29.14
C PRO A 474 13.00 8.80 28.42
N VAL A 475 13.02 10.13 28.21
CA VAL A 475 11.96 10.82 27.46
C VAL A 475 11.93 10.36 26.00
N PHE A 476 13.08 10.37 25.31
CA PHE A 476 13.18 9.94 23.92
C PHE A 476 12.92 8.44 23.73
N GLN A 477 13.33 7.60 24.68
CA GLN A 477 12.95 6.17 24.70
C GLN A 477 11.43 6.00 24.75
N ASN A 478 10.74 6.79 25.59
CA ASN A 478 9.28 6.76 25.68
C ASN A 478 8.65 7.29 24.38
N ILE A 479 9.19 8.38 23.80
CA ILE A 479 8.73 8.90 22.50
C ILE A 479 8.83 7.83 21.42
N ASP A 480 9.99 7.20 21.25
CA ASP A 480 10.22 6.15 20.27
C ASP A 480 9.21 4.99 20.42
N GLU A 481 9.04 4.49 21.64
CA GLU A 481 8.07 3.42 21.92
C GLU A 481 6.63 3.85 21.64
N GLN A 482 6.21 5.07 21.99
CA GLN A 482 4.85 5.54 21.73
C GLN A 482 4.59 5.79 20.24
N VAL A 483 5.58 6.31 19.50
CA VAL A 483 5.48 6.49 18.05
C VAL A 483 5.34 5.13 17.38
N LYS A 484 6.23 4.17 17.67
CA LYS A 484 6.17 2.79 17.14
C LYS A 484 4.86 2.11 17.50
N ARG A 485 4.35 2.32 18.72
CA ARG A 485 3.06 1.80 19.17
C ARG A 485 1.89 2.38 18.38
N THR A 486 1.86 3.69 18.18
CA THR A 486 0.73 4.35 17.50
C THR A 486 0.74 4.05 16.00
N MET A 487 1.92 4.00 15.39
CA MET A 487 2.11 3.77 13.96
C MET A 487 2.02 2.29 13.55
N SER A 488 1.99 1.35 14.50
CA SER A 488 1.74 -0.08 14.24
C SER A 488 0.26 -0.48 14.32
N LEU A 489 -0.64 0.47 14.58
CA LEU A 489 -2.09 0.24 14.58
C LEU A 489 -2.63 0.17 13.16
N LEU A 490 -3.35 -0.90 12.83
CA LEU A 490 -4.03 -1.07 11.54
C LEU A 490 -5.53 -1.35 11.73
N PRO A 491 -6.38 -0.83 10.83
CA PRO A 491 -7.73 -1.31 10.65
C PRO A 491 -7.75 -2.82 10.34
N PRO A 492 -8.72 -3.58 10.88
CA PRO A 492 -8.71 -5.04 10.78
C PRO A 492 -9.11 -5.60 9.41
N SER A 493 -9.75 -4.82 8.53
CA SER A 493 -10.32 -5.32 7.27
C SER A 493 -9.33 -6.08 6.39
N GLY A 494 -8.07 -5.64 6.29
CA GLY A 494 -7.04 -6.35 5.53
C GLY A 494 -6.76 -7.75 6.08
N ALA A 495 -6.55 -7.88 7.39
CA ALA A 495 -6.35 -9.18 8.04
C ALA A 495 -7.58 -10.08 7.91
N VAL A 496 -8.77 -9.51 8.10
CA VAL A 496 -10.05 -10.23 8.00
C VAL A 496 -10.28 -10.75 6.58
N ALA A 497 -10.01 -9.94 5.55
CA ALA A 497 -10.10 -10.37 4.16
C ALA A 497 -9.13 -11.54 3.87
N GLY A 498 -7.94 -11.53 4.48
CA GLY A 498 -6.98 -12.63 4.39
C GLY A 498 -7.52 -13.91 5.02
N VAL A 499 -8.12 -13.78 6.21
CA VAL A 499 -8.79 -14.90 6.88
C VAL A 499 -9.98 -15.44 6.07
N TYR A 500 -10.77 -14.57 5.43
CA TYR A 500 -11.86 -15.01 4.54
C TYR A 500 -11.30 -15.88 3.41
N ALA A 501 -10.28 -15.39 2.70
CA ALA A 501 -9.63 -16.14 1.63
C ALA A 501 -9.04 -17.47 2.11
N ALA A 502 -8.38 -17.47 3.27
CA ALA A 502 -7.80 -18.68 3.84
C ALA A 502 -8.86 -19.70 4.27
N VAL A 503 -9.94 -19.28 4.93
CA VAL A 503 -11.02 -20.15 5.38
C VAL A 503 -11.78 -20.72 4.20
N ASP A 504 -12.12 -19.89 3.21
CA ASP A 504 -12.84 -20.33 2.02
C ASP A 504 -12.05 -21.42 1.27
N ARG A 505 -10.76 -21.19 1.04
CA ARG A 505 -9.88 -22.14 0.34
C ARG A 505 -9.68 -23.47 1.09
N THR A 506 -9.72 -23.45 2.43
CA THR A 506 -9.40 -24.64 3.24
C THR A 506 -10.63 -25.37 3.77
N ARG A 507 -11.77 -24.68 3.91
CA ARG A 507 -12.98 -25.18 4.59
C ARG A 507 -14.28 -24.89 3.84
N GLY A 508 -14.23 -24.14 2.73
CA GLY A 508 -15.39 -23.69 1.96
C GLY A 508 -16.05 -22.44 2.55
N VAL A 509 -16.69 -21.66 1.69
CA VAL A 509 -17.34 -20.38 2.03
C VAL A 509 -18.48 -20.51 3.06
N TRP A 510 -19.08 -21.70 3.18
CA TRP A 510 -20.11 -22.01 4.18
C TRP A 510 -19.56 -22.12 5.60
N LYS A 511 -18.23 -22.18 5.79
CA LYS A 511 -17.62 -22.13 7.12
C LYS A 511 -17.50 -20.69 7.59
N ALA A 512 -18.05 -20.40 8.76
CA ALA A 512 -17.90 -19.09 9.41
C ALA A 512 -16.40 -18.70 9.59
N PRO A 513 -15.97 -17.52 9.13
CA PRO A 513 -14.59 -17.03 9.25
C PRO A 513 -14.33 -16.41 10.65
N ALA A 514 -14.66 -17.16 11.70
CA ALA A 514 -14.47 -16.80 13.10
C ALA A 514 -13.87 -17.99 13.87
N ASN A 515 -13.36 -17.71 15.07
CA ASN A 515 -12.49 -18.59 15.85
C ASN A 515 -11.21 -18.94 15.06
N VAL A 516 -10.65 -17.93 14.37
CA VAL A 516 -9.39 -18.02 13.62
C VAL A 516 -8.41 -17.00 14.19
N SER A 517 -7.17 -17.42 14.42
CA SER A 517 -6.10 -16.56 14.92
C SER A 517 -5.60 -15.62 13.83
N LEU A 518 -5.32 -14.38 14.21
CA LEU A 518 -4.66 -13.41 13.33
C LEU A 518 -3.14 -13.56 13.43
N ALA A 519 -2.48 -13.65 12.28
CA ALA A 519 -1.03 -13.58 12.16
C ALA A 519 -0.53 -12.13 12.32
N ASP A 520 0.74 -11.97 12.71
CA ASP A 520 1.45 -10.68 12.80
C ASP A 520 0.78 -9.61 13.68
N VAL A 521 0.00 -10.05 14.68
CA VAL A 521 -0.70 -9.21 15.65
C VAL A 521 -0.11 -9.37 17.05
N ILE A 522 0.22 -8.24 17.69
CA ILE A 522 0.55 -8.16 19.12
C ILE A 522 -0.71 -8.31 19.96
N GLY A 523 -1.78 -7.62 19.56
CA GLY A 523 -3.09 -7.69 20.23
C GLY A 523 -4.10 -6.69 19.68
N PRO A 524 -5.36 -6.76 20.12
CA PRO A 524 -6.36 -5.75 19.81
C PRO A 524 -6.02 -4.42 20.51
N ALA A 525 -6.33 -3.30 19.86
CA ALA A 525 -6.12 -1.95 20.40
C ALA A 525 -6.90 -1.71 21.70
N VAL A 526 -8.09 -2.32 21.79
CA VAL A 526 -8.97 -2.30 22.96
C VAL A 526 -9.21 -3.74 23.43
N ARG A 527 -9.10 -4.01 24.72
CA ARG A 527 -9.42 -5.34 25.27
C ARG A 527 -10.91 -5.43 25.57
N LEU A 528 -11.59 -6.43 24.98
CA LEU A 528 -13.02 -6.66 25.19
C LEU A 528 -13.27 -7.85 26.12
N ASN A 529 -14.09 -7.60 27.14
CA ASN A 529 -14.69 -8.66 27.96
C ASN A 529 -16.02 -9.13 27.35
N ASP A 530 -16.62 -10.16 27.94
CA ASP A 530 -17.85 -10.77 27.40
C ASP A 530 -19.05 -9.81 27.45
N ALA A 531 -19.12 -8.96 28.49
CA ALA A 531 -20.20 -7.98 28.63
C ALA A 531 -20.14 -6.89 27.53
N ALA A 532 -18.95 -6.37 27.25
CA ALA A 532 -18.73 -5.41 26.17
C ALA A 532 -19.04 -6.03 24.79
N GLN A 533 -18.69 -7.30 24.59
CA GLN A 533 -19.01 -8.00 23.35
C GLN A 533 -20.51 -8.23 23.15
N ALA A 534 -21.29 -8.44 24.21
CA ALA A 534 -22.72 -8.76 24.09
C ALA A 534 -23.48 -7.70 23.29
N ASP A 535 -23.20 -6.42 23.54
CA ASP A 535 -23.80 -5.28 22.82
C ASP A 535 -23.30 -5.17 21.37
N LEU A 536 -22.06 -5.57 21.08
CA LEU A 536 -21.54 -5.63 19.72
C LEU A 536 -22.32 -6.64 18.87
N ASN A 537 -22.63 -7.80 19.45
CA ASN A 537 -23.33 -8.88 18.76
C ASN A 537 -24.82 -8.58 18.57
N VAL A 538 -25.55 -8.18 19.61
CA VAL A 538 -27.00 -7.87 19.54
C VAL A 538 -27.23 -6.47 20.06
N HIS A 539 -27.76 -5.60 19.19
CA HIS A 539 -28.04 -4.20 19.53
C HIS A 539 -29.47 -3.81 19.12
N SER A 540 -30.01 -2.78 19.77
CA SER A 540 -31.36 -2.24 19.50
C SER A 540 -31.52 -1.73 18.07
N THR A 541 -30.45 -1.25 17.44
CA THR A 541 -30.46 -0.81 16.02
C THR A 541 -30.50 -1.97 15.03
N GLY A 542 -30.31 -3.22 15.48
CA GLY A 542 -30.18 -4.39 14.60
C GLY A 542 -28.80 -4.58 13.97
N LYS A 543 -27.88 -3.64 14.17
CA LYS A 543 -26.57 -3.59 13.50
C LYS A 543 -25.46 -4.22 14.35
N SER A 544 -25.06 -5.44 14.00
CA SER A 544 -23.95 -6.14 14.66
C SER A 544 -22.59 -5.59 14.26
N VAL A 545 -21.62 -5.72 15.16
CA VAL A 545 -20.19 -5.51 14.92
C VAL A 545 -19.45 -6.74 15.44
N ASN A 546 -18.55 -7.30 14.66
CA ASN A 546 -17.82 -8.52 15.02
C ASN A 546 -16.60 -8.17 15.88
N ALA A 547 -16.47 -8.85 17.02
CA ALA A 547 -15.38 -8.61 17.95
C ALA A 547 -14.06 -9.29 17.51
N ILE A 548 -12.93 -8.60 17.67
CA ILE A 548 -11.59 -9.19 17.66
C ILE A 548 -11.09 -9.25 19.11
N ARG A 549 -10.73 -10.43 19.60
CA ARG A 549 -10.44 -10.64 21.03
C ARG A 549 -9.15 -11.40 21.27
N ALA A 550 -8.43 -10.98 22.30
CA ALA A 550 -7.27 -11.71 22.80
C ALA A 550 -7.70 -12.75 23.85
N PHE A 551 -7.21 -13.97 23.71
CA PHE A 551 -7.42 -15.07 24.64
C PHE A 551 -6.07 -15.64 25.08
N THR A 552 -5.91 -15.84 26.39
CA THR A 552 -4.73 -16.50 26.95
C THR A 552 -4.58 -17.90 26.35
N GLY A 553 -3.40 -18.20 25.80
CA GLY A 553 -3.09 -19.50 25.17
C GLY A 553 -3.63 -19.71 23.75
N LYS A 554 -4.45 -18.80 23.20
CA LYS A 554 -4.95 -18.88 21.80
C LYS A 554 -4.56 -17.67 20.94
N GLY A 555 -4.00 -16.63 21.54
CA GLY A 555 -3.64 -15.39 20.84
C GLY A 555 -4.85 -14.51 20.54
N THR A 556 -4.75 -13.70 19.50
CA THR A 556 -5.82 -12.79 19.06
C THR A 556 -6.67 -13.46 17.98
N LEU A 557 -7.97 -13.59 18.23
CA LEU A 557 -8.91 -14.30 17.36
C LEU A 557 -9.97 -13.34 16.80
N ILE A 558 -10.40 -13.58 15.57
CA ILE A 558 -11.70 -13.09 15.08
C ILE A 558 -12.79 -13.85 15.84
N TRP A 559 -13.63 -13.14 16.58
CA TRP A 559 -14.59 -13.72 17.53
C TRP A 559 -16.04 -13.28 17.26
N GLY A 560 -16.38 -13.12 15.97
CA GLY A 560 -17.74 -12.85 15.47
C GLY A 560 -17.84 -13.18 13.98
N ALA A 561 -19.03 -13.64 13.54
CA ALA A 561 -19.33 -14.00 12.15
C ALA A 561 -20.71 -13.53 11.69
N ARG A 562 -21.18 -12.39 12.23
CA ARG A 562 -22.46 -11.78 11.86
C ARG A 562 -22.30 -10.74 10.75
N THR A 563 -23.28 -10.66 9.86
CA THR A 563 -23.43 -9.52 8.95
C THR A 563 -23.91 -8.30 9.74
N LEU A 564 -24.06 -7.14 9.10
CA LEU A 564 -24.70 -6.00 9.74
C LEU A 564 -26.20 -6.26 10.00
N ALA A 565 -26.83 -7.21 9.32
CA ALA A 565 -28.20 -7.65 9.58
C ALA A 565 -28.28 -8.61 10.78
N GLY A 566 -27.72 -8.21 11.92
CA GLY A 566 -27.49 -9.05 13.09
C GLY A 566 -28.74 -9.64 13.74
N ASN A 567 -29.82 -8.87 13.76
CA ASN A 567 -31.09 -9.29 14.35
C ASN A 567 -31.98 -10.04 13.35
N ASP A 568 -31.59 -10.09 12.07
CA ASP A 568 -32.30 -10.86 11.05
C ASP A 568 -32.19 -12.37 11.34
N ASN A 569 -33.18 -13.17 10.94
CA ASN A 569 -33.17 -14.62 11.17
C ASN A 569 -32.67 -15.42 9.97
N GLU A 570 -32.64 -14.82 8.79
CA GLU A 570 -32.23 -15.42 7.52
C GLU A 570 -30.77 -15.06 7.21
N TRP A 571 -30.45 -13.77 7.23
CA TRP A 571 -29.18 -13.22 6.75
C TRP A 571 -28.21 -12.83 7.86
N ARG A 572 -28.41 -13.35 9.07
CA ARG A 572 -27.59 -13.05 10.25
C ARG A 572 -26.10 -13.32 10.05
N TYR A 573 -25.75 -14.39 9.35
CA TYR A 573 -24.38 -14.93 9.35
C TYR A 573 -23.67 -14.70 8.03
N ILE A 574 -22.41 -14.31 8.13
CA ILE A 574 -21.52 -14.03 6.99
C ILE A 574 -21.42 -15.25 6.07
N SER A 575 -21.19 -16.44 6.63
CA SER A 575 -21.04 -17.66 5.83
C SER A 575 -22.31 -18.05 5.08
N VAL A 576 -23.49 -17.71 5.62
CA VAL A 576 -24.76 -17.96 4.94
C VAL A 576 -24.89 -17.01 3.76
N ARG A 577 -24.76 -15.69 3.95
CA ARG A 577 -24.91 -14.73 2.84
C ARG A 577 -23.86 -14.97 1.74
N ARG A 578 -22.59 -15.16 2.11
CA ARG A 578 -21.51 -15.38 1.13
C ARG A 578 -21.65 -16.70 0.37
N PHE A 579 -22.19 -17.75 1.01
CA PHE A 579 -22.51 -18.98 0.31
C PHE A 579 -23.64 -18.77 -0.72
N PHE A 580 -24.68 -18.00 -0.38
CA PHE A 580 -25.72 -17.62 -1.33
C PHE A 580 -25.16 -16.80 -2.50
N ASN A 581 -24.31 -15.79 -2.27
CA ASN A 581 -23.66 -15.04 -3.35
C ASN A 581 -22.92 -15.97 -4.32
N MET A 582 -22.12 -16.91 -3.80
CA MET A 582 -21.36 -17.86 -4.64
C MET A 582 -22.30 -18.75 -5.46
N VAL A 583 -23.39 -19.25 -4.86
CA VAL A 583 -24.33 -20.14 -5.55
C VAL A 583 -25.13 -19.38 -6.62
N GLU A 584 -25.64 -18.19 -6.29
CA GLU A 584 -26.35 -17.30 -7.21
C GLU A 584 -25.48 -17.02 -8.44
N GLU A 585 -24.27 -16.52 -8.22
CA GLU A 585 -23.31 -16.15 -9.28
C GLU A 585 -22.88 -17.35 -10.13
N SER A 586 -22.60 -18.50 -9.50
CA SER A 586 -22.17 -19.69 -10.23
C SER A 586 -23.28 -20.23 -11.15
N ILE A 587 -24.52 -20.27 -10.66
CA ILE A 587 -25.66 -20.73 -11.46
C ILE A 587 -25.98 -19.71 -12.56
N GLU A 588 -25.86 -18.41 -12.29
CA GLU A 588 -26.04 -17.36 -13.29
C GLU A 588 -25.07 -17.51 -14.46
N LYS A 589 -23.75 -17.57 -14.20
CA LYS A 589 -22.74 -17.76 -15.26
C LYS A 589 -22.92 -19.05 -16.03
N ALA A 590 -23.26 -20.13 -15.34
CA ALA A 590 -23.51 -21.41 -16.00
C ALA A 590 -24.78 -21.41 -16.86
N SER A 591 -25.72 -20.48 -16.60
CA SER A 591 -26.95 -20.33 -17.36
C SER A 591 -26.81 -19.47 -18.63
N GLU A 592 -25.73 -18.68 -18.74
CA GLU A 592 -25.48 -17.79 -19.89
C GLU A 592 -25.53 -18.48 -21.27
N PRO A 593 -24.98 -19.70 -21.47
CA PRO A 593 -25.04 -20.37 -22.76
C PRO A 593 -26.48 -20.73 -23.21
N PHE A 594 -27.46 -20.69 -22.31
CA PHE A 594 -28.86 -20.94 -22.63
C PHE A 594 -29.62 -19.66 -23.02
N VAL A 595 -28.99 -18.49 -22.94
CA VAL A 595 -29.57 -17.25 -23.46
C VAL A 595 -29.66 -17.37 -24.98
N PHE A 596 -30.86 -17.11 -25.52
CA PHE A 596 -31.23 -17.31 -26.94
C PHE A 596 -31.40 -18.77 -27.40
N GLU A 597 -31.29 -19.76 -26.52
CA GLU A 597 -31.77 -21.12 -26.83
C GLU A 597 -33.32 -21.14 -26.91
N PRO A 598 -33.93 -22.12 -27.61
CA PRO A 598 -35.38 -22.30 -27.59
C PRO A 598 -35.90 -22.41 -26.15
N ASN A 599 -36.86 -21.54 -25.78
CA ASN A 599 -37.50 -21.55 -24.46
C ASN A 599 -38.53 -22.70 -24.37
N ASP A 600 -38.03 -23.93 -24.32
CA ASP A 600 -38.80 -25.17 -24.33
C ASP A 600 -38.42 -26.11 -23.17
N ALA A 601 -39.18 -27.20 -23.03
CA ALA A 601 -38.97 -28.19 -21.97
C ALA A 601 -37.57 -28.84 -21.98
N ASN A 602 -36.91 -28.94 -23.14
CA ASN A 602 -35.58 -29.54 -23.22
C ASN A 602 -34.54 -28.61 -22.60
N THR A 603 -34.60 -27.32 -22.91
CA THR A 603 -33.75 -26.29 -22.30
C THR A 603 -33.97 -26.23 -20.79
N TRP A 604 -35.23 -26.26 -20.33
CA TRP A 604 -35.56 -26.23 -18.91
C TRP A 604 -34.98 -27.41 -18.14
N VAL A 605 -35.08 -28.62 -18.69
CA VAL A 605 -34.53 -29.83 -18.07
C VAL A 605 -33.00 -29.76 -17.97
N ARG A 606 -32.31 -29.20 -18.98
CA ARG A 606 -30.85 -29.03 -18.95
C ARG A 606 -30.42 -28.06 -17.85
N VAL A 607 -31.06 -26.89 -17.76
CA VAL A 607 -30.78 -25.88 -16.73
C VAL A 607 -31.06 -26.45 -15.33
N ARG A 608 -32.20 -27.14 -15.14
CA ARG A 608 -32.53 -27.79 -13.86
C ARG A 608 -31.46 -28.80 -13.45
N ALA A 609 -31.12 -29.73 -14.34
CA ALA A 609 -30.18 -30.80 -14.05
C ALA A 609 -28.78 -30.25 -13.74
N MET A 610 -28.34 -29.22 -14.46
CA MET A 610 -27.08 -28.53 -14.21
C MET A 610 -27.04 -27.95 -12.78
N SER A 611 -28.07 -27.20 -12.39
CA SER A 611 -28.18 -26.60 -11.05
C SER A 611 -28.31 -27.64 -9.94
N GLU A 612 -29.12 -28.68 -10.13
CA GLU A 612 -29.28 -29.78 -9.15
C GLU A 612 -27.98 -30.56 -8.94
N ASN A 613 -27.23 -30.83 -10.01
CA ASN A 613 -25.94 -31.51 -9.93
C ASN A 613 -24.93 -30.69 -9.12
N PHE A 614 -24.86 -29.38 -9.37
CA PHE A 614 -24.00 -28.47 -8.61
C PHE A 614 -24.35 -28.45 -7.12
N LEU A 615 -25.62 -28.25 -6.78
CA LEU A 615 -26.09 -28.21 -5.40
C LEU A 615 -25.92 -29.55 -4.68
N THR A 616 -26.01 -30.66 -5.41
CA THR A 616 -25.69 -32.00 -4.88
C THR A 616 -24.21 -32.10 -4.47
N VAL A 617 -23.29 -31.53 -5.25
CA VAL A 617 -21.86 -31.48 -4.88
C VAL A 617 -21.66 -30.64 -3.62
N GLN A 618 -22.28 -29.46 -3.54
CA GLN A 618 -22.22 -28.60 -2.35
C GLN A 618 -22.78 -29.29 -1.09
N TRP A 619 -23.92 -29.99 -1.23
CA TRP A 619 -24.51 -30.77 -0.14
C TRP A 619 -23.58 -31.90 0.34
N ARG A 620 -22.96 -32.65 -0.58
CA ARG A 620 -21.99 -33.71 -0.24
C ARG A 620 -20.75 -33.17 0.48
N GLN A 621 -20.35 -31.93 0.21
CA GLN A 621 -19.26 -31.24 0.89
C GLN A 621 -19.67 -30.65 2.26
N GLY A 622 -20.95 -30.76 2.63
CA GLY A 622 -21.49 -30.30 3.91
C GLY A 622 -21.86 -28.82 3.95
N ALA A 623 -22.04 -28.16 2.79
CA ALA A 623 -22.46 -26.77 2.72
C ALA A 623 -23.94 -26.55 3.05
N LEU A 624 -24.77 -27.58 2.78
CA LEU A 624 -26.22 -27.57 2.95
C LEU A 624 -26.65 -28.56 4.05
N LEU A 625 -27.68 -28.19 4.80
CA LEU A 625 -28.32 -29.01 5.84
C LEU A 625 -29.34 -29.97 5.22
N GLY A 626 -29.51 -31.13 5.82
CA GLY A 626 -30.52 -32.11 5.42
C GLY A 626 -29.91 -33.50 5.23
N ALA A 627 -30.67 -34.53 5.63
CA ALA A 627 -30.21 -35.92 5.49
C ALA A 627 -30.30 -36.43 4.04
N THR A 628 -31.07 -35.74 3.19
CA THR A 628 -31.24 -36.04 1.76
C THR A 628 -31.18 -34.76 0.94
N PRO A 629 -30.80 -34.81 -0.36
CA PRO A 629 -30.78 -33.63 -1.23
C PRO A 629 -32.10 -32.86 -1.26
N ALA A 630 -33.24 -33.57 -1.27
CA ALA A 630 -34.57 -32.96 -1.30
C ALA A 630 -34.94 -32.17 -0.04
N GLN A 631 -34.26 -32.43 1.08
CA GLN A 631 -34.39 -31.60 2.30
C GLN A 631 -33.43 -30.40 2.27
N ALA A 632 -32.37 -30.48 1.47
CA ALA A 632 -31.28 -29.53 1.45
C ALA A 632 -31.46 -28.41 0.42
N PHE A 633 -32.03 -28.73 -0.73
CA PHE A 633 -32.33 -27.77 -1.78
C PHE A 633 -33.46 -28.24 -2.68
N PHE A 634 -33.98 -27.31 -3.48
CA PHE A 634 -34.85 -27.60 -4.62
C PHE A 634 -34.52 -26.68 -5.80
N VAL A 635 -34.77 -27.17 -7.02
CA VAL A 635 -34.71 -26.38 -8.25
C VAL A 635 -35.99 -26.61 -9.04
N LYS A 636 -36.80 -25.56 -9.20
CA LYS A 636 -38.04 -25.61 -9.98
C LYS A 636 -37.91 -24.80 -11.26
N ILE A 637 -38.45 -25.32 -12.35
CA ILE A 637 -38.50 -24.64 -13.64
C ILE A 637 -39.55 -25.31 -14.53
N GLY A 638 -40.54 -24.57 -15.02
CA GLY A 638 -41.46 -25.10 -16.03
C GLY A 638 -42.78 -24.37 -16.14
N LEU A 639 -43.52 -24.68 -17.20
CA LEU A 639 -44.87 -24.17 -17.43
C LEU A 639 -45.85 -24.71 -16.37
N GLY A 640 -46.50 -23.81 -15.64
CA GLY A 640 -47.39 -24.15 -14.52
C GLY A 640 -46.66 -24.49 -13.22
N GLU A 641 -45.32 -24.42 -13.21
CA GLU A 641 -44.49 -24.57 -12.01
C GLU A 641 -43.92 -23.21 -11.58
N THR A 642 -43.06 -22.61 -12.41
CA THR A 642 -42.46 -21.28 -12.18
C THR A 642 -42.86 -20.24 -13.23
N MET A 643 -43.38 -20.68 -14.37
CA MET A 643 -43.70 -19.84 -15.52
C MET A 643 -45.15 -20.01 -15.95
N THR A 644 -45.75 -18.93 -16.44
CA THR A 644 -47.03 -18.93 -17.15
C THR A 644 -46.82 -19.00 -18.67
N ALA A 645 -47.89 -19.23 -19.44
CA ALA A 645 -47.81 -19.16 -20.90
C ALA A 645 -47.39 -17.76 -21.39
N GLN A 646 -47.77 -16.71 -20.64
CA GLN A 646 -47.38 -15.33 -20.95
C GLN A 646 -45.87 -15.13 -20.76
N ASP A 647 -45.28 -15.67 -19.70
CA ASP A 647 -43.83 -15.58 -19.46
C ASP A 647 -43.04 -16.18 -20.64
N ILE A 648 -43.49 -17.33 -21.15
CA ILE A 648 -42.87 -17.98 -22.31
C ILE A 648 -43.02 -17.13 -23.58
N LEU A 649 -44.20 -16.55 -23.82
CA LEU A 649 -44.45 -15.65 -24.97
C LEU A 649 -43.62 -14.37 -24.89
N GLU A 650 -43.34 -13.88 -23.68
CA GLU A 650 -42.44 -12.76 -23.42
C GLU A 650 -40.96 -13.16 -23.42
N GLY A 651 -40.64 -14.43 -23.66
CA GLY A 651 -39.28 -14.94 -23.72
C GLY A 651 -38.58 -15.07 -22.36
N ARG A 652 -39.34 -15.10 -21.26
CA ARG A 652 -38.80 -15.25 -19.89
C ARG A 652 -38.66 -16.73 -19.54
N MET A 653 -37.51 -17.09 -18.97
CA MET A 653 -37.28 -18.38 -18.33
C MET A 653 -37.03 -18.15 -16.84
N ILE A 654 -37.90 -18.65 -15.97
CA ILE A 654 -37.83 -18.41 -14.51
C ILE A 654 -37.41 -19.69 -13.79
N VAL A 655 -36.25 -19.64 -13.13
CA VAL A 655 -35.73 -20.72 -12.28
C VAL A 655 -35.90 -20.32 -10.82
N GLU A 656 -36.54 -21.16 -10.01
CA GLU A 656 -36.67 -20.95 -8.56
C GLU A 656 -35.74 -21.95 -7.84
N VAL A 657 -34.74 -21.43 -7.12
CA VAL A 657 -33.78 -22.21 -6.35
C VAL A 657 -33.97 -21.92 -4.86
N GLY A 658 -34.14 -22.96 -4.05
CA GLY A 658 -34.18 -22.86 -2.59
C GLY A 658 -33.08 -23.67 -1.94
N LEU A 659 -32.46 -23.13 -0.89
CA LEU A 659 -31.28 -23.71 -0.22
C LEU A 659 -31.44 -23.70 1.30
N ALA A 660 -31.01 -24.77 1.97
CA ALA A 660 -30.90 -24.85 3.43
C ALA A 660 -29.43 -24.74 3.86
N ALA A 661 -28.86 -23.54 3.88
CA ALA A 661 -27.45 -23.34 4.24
C ALA A 661 -27.14 -23.69 5.71
N VAL A 662 -25.95 -24.26 5.97
CA VAL A 662 -25.47 -24.56 7.32
C VAL A 662 -25.23 -23.28 8.13
N ARG A 663 -25.75 -23.27 9.36
CA ARG A 663 -25.56 -22.17 10.31
C ARG A 663 -24.49 -22.51 11.34
N PRO A 664 -23.63 -21.55 11.74
CA PRO A 664 -22.63 -21.79 12.78
C PRO A 664 -23.28 -21.92 14.16
N ALA A 665 -22.68 -22.75 15.02
CA ALA A 665 -23.03 -22.81 16.44
C ALA A 665 -22.32 -21.67 17.19
N GLU A 666 -23.01 -20.54 17.37
CA GLU A 666 -22.46 -19.36 18.07
C GLU A 666 -22.40 -19.54 19.60
N PHE A 667 -23.39 -20.23 20.19
CA PHE A 667 -23.47 -20.43 21.64
C PHE A 667 -23.48 -21.92 21.98
N ILE A 668 -22.62 -22.32 22.92
CA ILE A 668 -22.60 -23.68 23.49
C ILE A 668 -23.00 -23.56 24.96
N ILE A 669 -24.19 -24.06 25.31
CA ILE A 669 -24.73 -24.01 26.68
C ILE A 669 -24.53 -25.38 27.33
N LEU A 670 -23.59 -25.48 28.27
CA LEU A 670 -23.37 -26.68 29.07
C LEU A 670 -24.27 -26.65 30.31
N LYS A 671 -25.22 -27.58 30.39
CA LYS A 671 -26.11 -27.75 31.55
C LYS A 671 -25.61 -28.92 32.39
N PHE A 672 -25.04 -28.64 33.55
CA PHE A 672 -24.61 -29.65 34.50
C PHE A 672 -25.78 -30.02 35.44
N ALA A 673 -26.01 -31.31 35.65
CA ALA A 673 -26.98 -31.82 36.60
C ALA A 673 -26.34 -32.91 37.47
N HIS A 674 -26.59 -32.85 38.78
CA HIS A 674 -26.17 -33.90 39.70
C HIS A 674 -27.23 -35.00 39.73
N LYS A 675 -26.86 -36.19 39.26
CA LYS A 675 -27.74 -37.37 39.31
C LYS A 675 -27.58 -38.07 40.66
N MET A 676 -28.62 -38.08 41.48
CA MET A 676 -28.61 -38.83 42.74
C MET A 676 -28.57 -40.34 42.48
N GLN A 677 -27.87 -41.06 43.36
CA GLN A 677 -27.75 -42.52 43.32
C GLN A 677 -29.15 -43.13 43.43
N VAL A 678 -29.51 -43.95 42.46
CA VAL A 678 -30.77 -44.72 42.51
C VAL A 678 -30.44 -45.97 43.33
N SER A 679 -31.04 -46.09 44.51
CA SER A 679 -30.87 -47.21 45.43
C SER A 679 -31.34 -48.53 44.84
#